data_AF-A0A8S4S6L4-F1
#
_entry.id   AF-A0A8S4S6L4-F1
#
_cell.length_a   1.000
_cell.length_b   1.000
_cell.length_c   1.000
_cell.angle_alpha   90.00
_cell.angle_beta   90.00
_cell.angle_gamma   90.00
#
_symmetry.space_group_name_H-M   'P 1'
#
loop_
_entity.id
_entity.type
_entity.pdbx_description
1 polymer ?
#
loop_
_entity_poly.entity_id
_entity_poly.type
_entity_poly.pdbx_seq_one_letter_code
_entity_poly.pdbx_strand_id
1 'polypeptide(L)'
;MHKIGLTFCLAVLVASGIVQSVSILGPKLLRPYGNYKISIAGGSRAHNLYVAIEGKRSTGEPFSQGRVVQVPAAASRLVDLEIGDPGPGQYKLVARSTSGPLFASSAPLIYQPRSFCVFVQTDKRVYQPRDTVNFRVIALDKYLLPLSGTVDISILDTGGSPVRQWASVPLDRGLFAEELLLADEPALGQWTIQVEARGQKYSRQIMVADYVLPKFQMDIQMPKEILFSDGRFSINVTARHFNGLPVKGELTISAYAVFFSGLLQPVFSTPSRKVVDFNGQANVVYDLKTDLDLAEDAARPLVVEAVLEEKNTLIKQNISSRILLLRTPYRLKVTAPDRFKPTLPYNVQIELVNSTGHTINTTGDITVARQWDDGAPVNTTTVKLNKGFAKYMYTPDVAHTNSTLNLVVKYKEISERVVNVQKSIEKGGQYLIVEMLTRDTRVGDEMRAQISATEPMDLVHYVIIGRGDILAAKTLELSPARRSVDVSVPVTADMAPGCILLAWYPRLAGDNVLSAAVYAPQREMLQHKISVTSASSGSLLRPNGLVEFRVSGEAGSQAALLGGDDNAILTGLTRENGLGSGLDMYTIEREVESFTGLKHSLFKNEDHLPSLGLDLGGRNSSDVFSNAGMVLLTDGLVIASNKLEASEPETGTRAPQAGPYAFSRVPSPPSPRYYLTRTLSPHVTWMFTNFTIGNDGVGTRERWSPVTPGEWTVGAFAVHPTLGLGIAEPRKVATALPISLTAELPDTLQKGETLAVIVTLKSTLTVDTSIEVTFHNSEQFYEFEPLENSIDSAKKIELFRRLRVIVPARSSKSTAFLVTSVRSGEAPIIIEANGNGVSASLFRTIDVKNGYEEKIWSWALLDGRRGVARTNVTLTPAAGTKIGAVSLEATGDLLANALRAIKSPSTVAADAYYALRPLARACILLDYLQATDQDDEVTIVKDARLQASTGYQRLMAFRRPDGSFAAETGDDAESDVWMTSIAARWLSRSSRYVEVSPEATMAAARWLINSQKSDGSWQTPSSMQKNDPRAQTVVPLTAYALLALQETKSNEFNIDNDNALIIQTQLVRNALNASAVTEGRGVAMVGLAAKGSTNVTAAWPRYTLDPRVDQVSTRERLQLSICIGFVPIANETESGLTLLTVQLPSGYLADLNTITELTSIFDTKNTKAGSQIQLVTTNLTSRTYAVPSCPRSMQLGPNIDKSENI
;
A
#
# COMPACT_ATOMS: atom_id res chain seq x y z
N MET A 1 3.03 -11.71 95.16
CA MET A 1 3.99 -12.71 95.71
C MET A 1 3.59 -14.10 95.23
N HIS A 2 4.58 -15.00 95.09
CA HIS A 2 4.57 -16.47 94.88
C HIS A 2 3.27 -17.19 94.46
N LYS A 3 3.24 -17.82 93.27
CA LYS A 3 3.91 -19.09 92.85
C LYS A 3 3.20 -20.35 93.35
N ILE A 4 2.49 -21.02 92.43
CA ILE A 4 2.42 -22.49 92.36
C ILE A 4 2.73 -22.84 90.89
N GLY A 5 3.72 -23.70 90.67
CA GLY A 5 4.05 -24.21 89.34
C GLY A 5 3.56 -25.65 89.22
N LEU A 6 2.95 -25.98 88.09
CA LEU A 6 2.62 -27.36 87.74
C LEU A 6 3.36 -27.73 86.46
N THR A 7 4.29 -28.67 86.56
CA THR A 7 4.96 -29.30 85.42
C THR A 7 4.00 -30.29 84.76
N PHE A 8 3.89 -30.22 83.42
CA PHE A 8 3.27 -31.29 82.63
C PHE A 8 4.11 -31.58 81.39
N CYS A 9 4.27 -32.86 81.08
CA CYS A 9 5.02 -33.30 79.91
C CYS A 9 4.30 -32.89 78.61
N LEU A 10 5.05 -32.41 77.63
CA LEU A 10 4.62 -32.44 76.24
C LEU A 10 5.64 -33.24 75.42
N ALA A 11 5.18 -34.31 74.78
CA ALA A 11 6.01 -35.10 73.88
C ALA A 11 6.36 -34.26 72.64
N VAL A 12 7.61 -34.37 72.18
CA VAL A 12 8.06 -33.73 70.94
C VAL A 12 7.46 -34.48 69.75
N LEU A 13 6.26 -34.08 69.34
CA LEU A 13 5.75 -34.34 68.01
C LEU A 13 6.50 -33.43 67.03
N VAL A 14 7.49 -33.99 66.32
CA VAL A 14 8.05 -33.36 65.12
C VAL A 14 6.96 -33.39 64.06
N ALA A 15 6.12 -32.36 64.05
CA ALA A 15 5.23 -32.10 62.94
C ALA A 15 6.09 -31.72 61.73
N SER A 16 6.22 -32.64 60.77
CA SER A 16 6.70 -32.33 59.43
C SER A 16 5.86 -31.18 58.87
N GLY A 17 6.52 -30.09 58.46
CA GLY A 17 5.84 -28.92 57.91
C GLY A 17 5.09 -29.27 56.64
N ILE A 18 3.76 -29.33 56.73
CA ILE A 18 2.90 -29.67 55.59
C ILE A 18 2.72 -28.43 54.73
N VAL A 19 3.30 -28.42 53.53
CA VAL A 19 3.14 -27.36 52.51
C VAL A 19 1.67 -27.28 52.10
N GLN A 20 0.90 -26.36 52.69
CA GLN A 20 -0.51 -26.10 52.38
C GLN A 20 -0.65 -25.03 51.29
N SER A 21 0.09 -25.16 50.18
CA SER A 21 0.00 -24.20 49.07
C SER A 21 -0.50 -24.81 47.77
N VAL A 22 -1.54 -24.20 47.22
CA VAL A 22 -2.03 -24.42 45.85
C VAL A 22 -1.73 -23.16 45.04
N SER A 23 -1.28 -23.35 43.80
CA SER A 23 -1.02 -22.28 42.85
C SER A 23 -1.78 -22.53 41.55
N ILE A 24 -2.75 -21.66 41.21
CA ILE A 24 -3.42 -21.64 39.90
C ILE A 24 -2.91 -20.44 39.12
N LEU A 25 -2.29 -20.68 37.97
CA LEU A 25 -1.72 -19.67 37.08
C LEU A 25 -2.50 -19.66 35.76
N GLY A 26 -2.98 -18.50 35.33
CA GLY A 26 -3.65 -18.32 34.04
C GLY A 26 -3.23 -17.04 33.31
N PRO A 27 -3.38 -16.93 31.98
CA PRO A 27 -3.12 -15.71 31.23
C PRO A 27 -3.95 -14.52 31.74
N LYS A 28 -3.36 -13.34 31.84
CA LYS A 28 -4.06 -12.11 32.27
C LYS A 28 -5.04 -11.59 31.22
N LEU A 29 -4.77 -11.89 29.94
CA LEU A 29 -5.60 -11.51 28.80
C LEU A 29 -6.60 -12.63 28.49
N LEU A 30 -7.89 -12.29 28.41
CA LEU A 30 -8.94 -13.15 27.91
C LEU A 30 -9.25 -12.76 26.46
N ARG A 31 -9.11 -13.71 25.53
CA ARG A 31 -9.39 -13.53 24.11
C ARG A 31 -10.58 -14.42 23.69
N PRO A 32 -11.49 -13.92 22.84
CA PRO A 32 -12.60 -14.73 22.32
C PRO A 32 -12.10 -15.81 21.34
N TYR A 33 -12.87 -16.88 21.17
CA TYR A 33 -12.63 -18.00 20.25
C TYR A 33 -11.30 -18.75 20.45
N GLY A 34 -10.77 -18.79 21.67
CA GLY A 34 -9.49 -19.41 21.99
C GLY A 34 -9.55 -20.31 23.23
N ASN A 35 -8.61 -21.25 23.32
CA ASN A 35 -8.48 -22.12 24.49
C ASN A 35 -7.69 -21.39 25.58
N TYR A 36 -8.34 -21.07 26.69
CA TYR A 36 -7.71 -20.43 27.84
C TYR A 36 -7.04 -21.48 28.71
N LYS A 37 -5.71 -21.61 28.59
CA LYS A 37 -4.92 -22.65 29.28
C LYS A 37 -4.49 -22.21 30.68
N ILE A 38 -4.81 -23.03 31.69
CA ILE A 38 -4.53 -22.76 33.09
C ILE A 38 -3.58 -23.83 33.63
N SER A 39 -2.51 -23.42 34.31
CA SER A 39 -1.63 -24.32 35.05
C SER A 39 -2.08 -24.38 36.51
N ILE A 40 -2.38 -25.56 37.02
CA ILE A 40 -2.60 -25.78 38.46
C ILE A 40 -1.43 -26.59 38.99
N ALA A 41 -0.75 -26.05 39.99
CA ALA A 41 0.31 -26.72 40.74
C ALA A 41 -0.17 -27.02 42.17
N GLY A 42 -0.08 -28.30 42.57
CA GLY A 42 -0.39 -28.75 43.92
C GLY A 42 0.85 -28.85 44.80
N GLY A 43 0.77 -28.31 46.02
CA GLY A 43 1.74 -28.54 47.09
C GLY A 43 1.63 -29.95 47.70
N SER A 44 1.88 -30.09 49.01
CA SER A 44 2.01 -31.41 49.66
C SER A 44 0.72 -32.25 49.76
N ARG A 45 -0.44 -31.74 49.31
CA ARG A 45 -1.74 -32.42 49.40
C ARG A 45 -2.50 -32.35 48.09
N ALA A 46 -3.24 -33.42 47.79
CA ALA A 46 -4.15 -33.45 46.65
C ALA A 46 -5.38 -32.55 46.90
N HIS A 47 -5.87 -31.90 45.84
CA HIS A 47 -7.00 -30.98 45.88
C HIS A 47 -7.96 -31.24 44.71
N ASN A 48 -9.27 -31.11 44.97
CA ASN A 48 -10.31 -31.08 43.94
C ASN A 48 -10.85 -29.65 43.81
N LEU A 49 -10.55 -28.99 42.70
CA LEU A 49 -10.82 -27.57 42.49
C LEU A 49 -11.81 -27.38 41.34
N TYR A 50 -12.86 -26.58 41.56
CA TYR A 50 -13.63 -25.99 40.47
C TYR A 50 -12.91 -24.73 40.00
N VAL A 51 -12.47 -24.72 38.74
CA VAL A 51 -11.78 -23.59 38.12
C VAL A 51 -12.61 -23.08 36.95
N ALA A 52 -12.92 -21.78 36.95
CA ALA A 52 -13.83 -21.15 36.02
C ALA A 52 -13.41 -19.71 35.68
N ILE A 53 -13.79 -19.27 34.49
CA ILE A 53 -13.87 -17.85 34.15
C ILE A 53 -15.31 -17.42 34.42
N GLU A 54 -15.48 -16.46 35.33
CA GLU A 54 -16.76 -15.88 35.69
C GLU A 54 -16.74 -14.38 35.36
N GLY A 55 -17.87 -13.80 34.96
CA GLY A 55 -17.91 -12.36 34.68
C GLY A 55 -19.29 -11.85 34.31
N LYS A 56 -19.32 -10.60 33.86
CA LYS A 56 -20.49 -9.97 33.24
C LYS A 56 -20.08 -9.30 31.92
N ARG A 57 -20.90 -9.52 30.90
CA ARG A 57 -20.83 -8.79 29.62
C ARG A 57 -21.13 -7.31 29.83
N SER A 58 -20.75 -6.47 28.88
CA SER A 58 -21.16 -5.06 28.84
C SER A 58 -22.68 -4.87 28.80
N THR A 59 -23.41 -5.86 28.27
CA THR A 59 -24.87 -5.96 28.28
C THR A 59 -25.47 -6.28 29.66
N GLY A 60 -24.64 -6.63 30.65
CA GLY A 60 -25.06 -7.04 31.99
C GLY A 60 -25.29 -8.55 32.19
N GLU A 61 -25.33 -9.32 31.10
CA GLU A 61 -25.51 -10.78 31.14
C GLU A 61 -24.35 -11.48 31.89
N PRO A 62 -24.64 -12.49 32.74
CA PRO A 62 -23.61 -13.27 33.41
C PRO A 62 -22.93 -14.24 32.44
N PHE A 63 -21.61 -14.34 32.53
CA PHE A 63 -20.80 -15.35 31.82
C PHE A 63 -20.13 -16.27 32.84
N SER A 64 -20.17 -17.58 32.61
CA SER A 64 -19.48 -18.57 33.43
C SER A 64 -19.09 -19.78 32.58
N GLN A 65 -17.80 -20.11 32.55
CA GLN A 65 -17.26 -21.29 31.86
C GLN A 65 -16.18 -21.91 32.73
N GLY A 66 -16.35 -23.18 33.14
CA GLY A 66 -15.43 -23.81 34.10
C GLY A 66 -15.63 -25.31 34.25
N ARG A 67 -14.70 -25.95 34.97
CA ARG A 67 -14.72 -27.40 35.23
C ARG A 67 -14.04 -27.77 36.55
N VAL A 68 -14.40 -28.95 37.06
CA VAL A 68 -13.75 -29.55 38.24
C VAL A 68 -12.50 -30.30 37.82
N VAL A 69 -11.40 -30.11 38.53
CA VAL A 69 -10.08 -30.72 38.27
C VAL A 69 -9.52 -31.29 39.56
N GLN A 70 -9.11 -32.56 39.51
CA GLN A 70 -8.34 -33.22 40.55
C GLN A 70 -6.84 -33.05 40.31
N VAL A 71 -6.12 -32.54 41.30
CA VAL A 71 -4.67 -32.30 41.26
C VAL A 71 -4.00 -33.12 42.36
N PRO A 72 -3.10 -34.07 42.03
CA PRO A 72 -2.31 -34.82 43.01
C PRO A 72 -1.35 -33.93 43.80
N ALA A 73 -0.82 -34.44 44.92
CA ALA A 73 0.26 -33.80 45.65
C ALA A 73 1.55 -33.73 44.80
N ALA A 74 2.33 -32.65 44.98
CA ALA A 74 3.59 -32.37 44.28
C ALA A 74 3.53 -32.45 42.74
N ALA A 75 2.34 -32.30 42.16
CA ALA A 75 2.10 -32.44 40.74
C ALA A 75 1.49 -31.16 40.13
N SER A 76 1.74 -30.97 38.84
CA SER A 76 1.08 -29.93 38.04
C SER A 76 0.11 -30.56 37.04
N ARG A 77 -0.98 -29.85 36.72
CA ARG A 77 -1.90 -30.17 35.63
C ARG A 77 -2.19 -28.94 34.80
N LEU A 78 -2.16 -29.12 33.48
CA LEU A 78 -2.64 -28.12 32.53
C LEU A 78 -4.14 -28.32 32.28
N VAL A 79 -4.88 -27.22 32.22
CA VAL A 79 -6.34 -27.18 32.22
C VAL A 79 -6.81 -26.14 31.22
N ASP A 80 -7.12 -26.60 30.01
CA ASP A 80 -7.70 -25.76 28.95
C ASP A 80 -9.19 -25.50 29.22
N LEU A 81 -9.66 -24.27 28.99
CA LEU A 81 -11.07 -23.92 28.92
C LEU A 81 -11.38 -23.42 27.52
N GLU A 82 -12.31 -24.06 26.81
CA GLU A 82 -12.78 -23.59 25.51
C GLU A 82 -13.64 -22.33 25.72
N ILE A 83 -13.14 -21.19 25.25
CA ILE A 83 -13.82 -19.91 25.34
C ILE A 83 -14.39 -19.56 23.96
N GLY A 84 -15.72 -19.50 23.87
CA GLY A 84 -16.44 -18.98 22.71
C GLY A 84 -16.32 -17.45 22.60
N ASP A 85 -17.43 -16.75 22.36
CA ASP A 85 -17.44 -15.30 22.45
C ASP A 85 -18.00 -14.82 23.81
N PRO A 86 -17.12 -14.44 24.77
CA PRO A 86 -17.57 -13.75 25.97
C PRO A 86 -18.11 -12.35 25.62
N GLY A 87 -17.60 -11.69 24.57
CA GLY A 87 -17.85 -10.28 24.26
C GLY A 87 -17.15 -9.32 25.23
N PRO A 88 -17.18 -8.00 24.96
CA PRO A 88 -16.61 -7.00 25.86
C PRO A 88 -17.32 -7.04 27.23
N GLY A 89 -16.55 -6.99 28.32
CA GLY A 89 -17.09 -7.15 29.67
C GLY A 89 -16.00 -7.18 30.75
N GLN A 90 -16.43 -7.44 31.98
CA GLN A 90 -15.54 -7.63 33.13
C GLN A 90 -15.52 -9.10 33.53
N TYR A 91 -14.34 -9.71 33.48
CA TYR A 91 -14.13 -11.13 33.73
C TYR A 91 -13.11 -11.34 34.85
N LYS A 92 -13.20 -12.48 35.53
CA LYS A 92 -12.26 -12.92 36.55
C LYS A 92 -12.02 -14.42 36.41
N LEU A 93 -10.77 -14.84 36.60
CA LEU A 93 -10.43 -16.23 36.85
C LEU A 93 -10.79 -16.54 38.31
N VAL A 94 -11.48 -17.64 38.55
CA VAL A 94 -11.98 -18.06 39.87
C VAL A 94 -11.61 -19.52 40.09
N ALA A 95 -11.09 -19.82 41.27
CA ALA A 95 -10.80 -21.19 41.70
C ALA A 95 -11.33 -21.43 43.12
N ARG A 96 -12.07 -22.52 43.31
CA ARG A 96 -12.73 -22.86 44.59
C ARG A 96 -12.57 -24.36 44.87
N SER A 97 -12.28 -24.76 46.10
CA SER A 97 -12.25 -26.18 46.46
C SER A 97 -13.65 -26.78 46.52
N THR A 98 -13.80 -27.98 45.94
CA THR A 98 -15.04 -28.78 45.97
C THR A 98 -14.93 -29.91 47.00
N SER A 99 -13.73 -30.43 47.23
CA SER A 99 -13.40 -31.32 48.35
C SER A 99 -11.90 -31.24 48.66
N GLY A 100 -11.55 -31.41 49.94
CA GLY A 100 -10.19 -31.18 50.46
C GLY A 100 -10.13 -29.92 51.34
N PRO A 101 -8.94 -29.32 51.53
CA PRO A 101 -8.76 -28.05 52.23
C PRO A 101 -9.63 -26.93 51.62
N LEU A 102 -10.07 -25.99 52.47
CA LEU A 102 -10.86 -24.83 52.03
C LEU A 102 -9.96 -23.84 51.30
N PHE A 103 -10.25 -23.63 50.01
CA PHE A 103 -9.55 -22.69 49.15
C PHE A 103 -10.56 -21.94 48.28
N ALA A 104 -10.50 -20.61 48.25
CA ALA A 104 -11.29 -19.79 47.34
C ALA A 104 -10.52 -18.52 46.99
N SER A 105 -10.26 -18.31 45.71
CA SER A 105 -9.50 -17.15 45.23
C SER A 105 -9.97 -16.72 43.83
N SER A 106 -9.77 -15.45 43.48
CA SER A 106 -10.10 -14.92 42.17
C SER A 106 -9.26 -13.70 41.78
N ALA A 107 -8.93 -13.58 40.49
CA ALA A 107 -8.17 -12.47 39.93
C ALA A 107 -8.88 -11.90 38.68
N PRO A 108 -8.86 -10.57 38.48
CA PRO A 108 -9.46 -9.95 37.31
C PRO A 108 -8.69 -10.28 36.03
N LEU A 109 -9.42 -10.49 34.95
CA LEU A 109 -8.90 -10.68 33.59
C LEU A 109 -9.21 -9.45 32.73
N ILE A 110 -8.36 -9.18 31.75
CA ILE A 110 -8.55 -8.09 30.79
C ILE A 110 -9.07 -8.71 29.49
N TYR A 111 -10.27 -8.32 29.06
CA TYR A 111 -10.79 -8.69 27.75
C TYR A 111 -9.97 -8.01 26.64
N GLN A 112 -9.43 -8.81 25.73
CA GLN A 112 -8.72 -8.34 24.54
C GLN A 112 -9.46 -8.85 23.29
N PRO A 113 -10.03 -7.97 22.45
CA PRO A 113 -10.87 -8.40 21.33
C PRO A 113 -10.10 -9.07 20.19
N ARG A 114 -8.78 -8.87 20.07
CA ARG A 114 -7.94 -9.41 18.98
C ARG A 114 -7.47 -10.84 19.28
N SER A 115 -7.90 -11.80 18.45
CA SER A 115 -7.60 -13.24 18.55
C SER A 115 -6.89 -13.82 17.33
N PHE A 116 -7.05 -13.21 16.15
CA PHE A 116 -6.58 -13.75 14.88
C PHE A 116 -5.42 -12.94 14.27
N CYS A 117 -4.63 -13.57 13.41
CA CYS A 117 -3.64 -12.95 12.55
C CYS A 117 -4.24 -12.84 11.14
N VAL A 118 -4.70 -11.65 10.75
CA VAL A 118 -5.27 -11.44 9.40
C VAL A 118 -4.35 -10.55 8.59
N PHE A 119 -3.74 -11.12 7.55
CA PHE A 119 -2.87 -10.42 6.62
C PHE A 119 -3.62 -10.13 5.32
N VAL A 120 -3.37 -8.97 4.74
CA VAL A 120 -3.84 -8.61 3.39
C VAL A 120 -2.62 -8.46 2.50
N GLN A 121 -2.44 -9.40 1.57
CA GLN A 121 -1.39 -9.33 0.55
C GLN A 121 -1.96 -8.66 -0.69
N THR A 122 -1.32 -7.60 -1.18
CA THR A 122 -1.68 -6.89 -2.42
C THR A 122 -0.55 -7.01 -3.44
N ASP A 123 -0.84 -7.14 -4.74
CA ASP A 123 0.23 -7.30 -5.74
C ASP A 123 1.17 -6.08 -5.82
N LYS A 124 0.62 -4.88 -5.59
CA LYS A 124 1.38 -3.62 -5.46
C LYS A 124 0.99 -2.87 -4.18
N ARG A 125 1.81 -1.89 -3.79
CA ARG A 125 1.55 -0.94 -2.71
C ARG A 125 0.94 0.37 -3.23
N VAL A 126 1.35 0.79 -4.43
CA VAL A 126 0.81 1.94 -5.15
C VAL A 126 0.16 1.44 -6.44
N TYR A 127 -0.94 2.07 -6.83
CA TYR A 127 -1.69 1.80 -8.05
C TYR A 127 -1.97 3.12 -8.78
N GLN A 128 -1.88 3.09 -10.11
CA GLN A 128 -2.34 4.17 -10.96
C GLN A 128 -3.84 4.00 -11.27
N PRO A 129 -4.56 5.05 -11.71
CA PRO A 129 -5.90 4.88 -12.28
C PRO A 129 -5.91 3.82 -13.40
N ARG A 130 -7.03 3.09 -13.53
CA ARG A 130 -7.22 1.92 -14.41
C ARG A 130 -6.41 0.67 -14.06
N ASP A 131 -5.51 0.69 -13.07
CA ASP A 131 -4.92 -0.56 -12.58
C ASP A 131 -5.99 -1.46 -11.96
N THR A 132 -5.73 -2.77 -12.01
CA THR A 132 -6.49 -3.76 -11.22
C THR A 132 -5.73 -4.03 -9.93
N VAL A 133 -6.39 -3.83 -8.79
CA VAL A 133 -5.88 -4.18 -7.45
C VAL A 133 -6.12 -5.67 -7.23
N ASN A 134 -5.06 -6.47 -7.28
CA ASN A 134 -5.13 -7.89 -6.95
C ASN A 134 -4.82 -8.06 -5.45
N PHE A 135 -5.73 -8.66 -4.69
CA PHE A 135 -5.52 -8.84 -3.26
C PHE A 135 -5.90 -10.24 -2.77
N ARG A 136 -5.27 -10.63 -1.67
CA ARG A 136 -5.52 -11.86 -0.92
C ARG A 136 -5.72 -11.52 0.55
N VAL A 137 -6.73 -12.14 1.16
CA VAL A 137 -6.92 -12.14 2.60
C VAL A 137 -6.45 -13.49 3.13
N ILE A 138 -5.55 -13.46 4.11
CA ILE A 138 -4.94 -14.63 4.74
C ILE A 138 -5.30 -14.54 6.23
N ALA A 139 -6.36 -15.22 6.62
CA ALA A 139 -6.88 -15.23 7.99
C ALA A 139 -6.44 -16.50 8.71
N LEU A 140 -5.61 -16.31 9.74
CA LEU A 140 -5.00 -17.37 10.54
C LEU A 140 -5.28 -17.14 12.03
N ASP A 141 -5.07 -18.15 12.86
CA ASP A 141 -4.96 -17.98 14.30
C ASP A 141 -3.56 -17.48 14.73
N LYS A 142 -3.36 -17.28 16.03
CA LYS A 142 -2.04 -16.93 16.60
C LYS A 142 -0.95 -18.01 16.40
N TYR A 143 -1.33 -19.25 16.11
CA TYR A 143 -0.42 -20.33 15.77
C TYR A 143 -0.05 -20.36 14.27
N LEU A 144 -0.65 -19.47 13.47
CA LEU A 144 -0.54 -19.39 12.00
C LEU A 144 -1.25 -20.54 11.28
N LEU A 145 -2.19 -21.21 11.95
CA LEU A 145 -3.10 -22.20 11.37
C LEU A 145 -4.29 -21.50 10.70
N PRO A 146 -4.86 -22.05 9.61
CA PRO A 146 -5.92 -21.40 8.87
C PRO A 146 -7.24 -21.28 9.65
N LEU A 147 -7.85 -20.09 9.61
CA LEU A 147 -9.18 -19.87 10.18
C LEU A 147 -10.25 -20.52 9.28
N SER A 148 -11.15 -21.29 9.89
CA SER A 148 -12.35 -21.81 9.25
C SER A 148 -13.56 -20.90 9.50
N GLY A 149 -14.33 -20.65 8.45
CA GLY A 149 -15.56 -19.86 8.49
C GLY A 149 -15.60 -18.81 7.38
N THR A 150 -16.37 -17.75 7.63
CA THR A 150 -16.54 -16.62 6.71
C THR A 150 -15.92 -15.33 7.26
N VAL A 151 -15.62 -14.40 6.34
CA VAL A 151 -15.16 -13.03 6.64
C VAL A 151 -15.93 -12.01 5.83
N ASP A 152 -16.06 -10.80 6.35
CA ASP A 152 -16.55 -9.65 5.58
C ASP A 152 -15.34 -8.80 5.15
N ILE A 153 -15.33 -8.33 3.91
CA ILE A 153 -14.22 -7.55 3.34
C ILE A 153 -14.78 -6.26 2.76
N SER A 154 -14.15 -5.14 3.02
CA SER A 154 -14.53 -3.84 2.44
C SER A 154 -13.30 -3.06 2.00
N ILE A 155 -13.32 -2.57 0.76
CA ILE A 155 -12.31 -1.64 0.24
C ILE A 155 -12.88 -0.24 0.39
N LEU A 156 -12.23 0.56 1.23
CA LEU A 156 -12.58 1.94 1.52
C LEU A 156 -11.73 2.90 0.69
N ASP A 157 -12.34 3.97 0.19
CA ASP A 157 -11.63 5.09 -0.44
C ASP A 157 -10.87 5.96 0.59
N THR A 158 -10.32 7.07 0.10
CA THR A 158 -9.59 8.06 0.90
C THR A 158 -10.46 8.79 1.93
N GLY A 159 -11.77 8.88 1.69
CA GLY A 159 -12.76 9.43 2.60
C GLY A 159 -13.39 8.40 3.54
N GLY A 160 -12.88 7.16 3.55
CA GLY A 160 -13.38 6.05 4.38
C GLY A 160 -14.68 5.40 3.87
N SER A 161 -15.17 5.73 2.67
CA SER A 161 -16.40 5.15 2.12
C SER A 161 -16.13 3.83 1.42
N PRO A 162 -16.96 2.78 1.64
CA PRO A 162 -16.79 1.52 0.95
C PRO A 162 -17.10 1.64 -0.55
N VAL A 163 -16.07 1.40 -1.35
CA VAL A 163 -16.10 1.31 -2.82
C VAL A 163 -16.55 -0.07 -3.29
N ARG A 164 -16.15 -1.11 -2.56
CA ARG A 164 -16.60 -2.49 -2.77
C ARG A 164 -16.68 -3.20 -1.42
N GLN A 165 -17.66 -4.08 -1.26
CA GLN A 165 -17.77 -4.96 -0.11
C GLN A 165 -18.05 -6.40 -0.58
N TRP A 166 -17.58 -7.37 0.17
CA TRP A 166 -17.93 -8.78 0.03
C TRP A 166 -18.35 -9.27 1.42
N ALA A 167 -19.60 -9.70 1.57
CA ALA A 167 -20.15 -10.16 2.85
C ALA A 167 -20.16 -11.69 2.95
N SER A 168 -19.86 -12.22 4.13
CA SER A 168 -19.90 -13.64 4.49
C SER A 168 -19.15 -14.56 3.52
N VAL A 169 -17.94 -14.12 3.12
CA VAL A 169 -17.07 -14.81 2.17
C VAL A 169 -16.41 -16.04 2.81
N PRO A 170 -16.57 -17.26 2.26
CA PRO A 170 -15.89 -18.45 2.79
C PRO A 170 -14.38 -18.44 2.49
N LEU A 171 -13.58 -18.86 3.48
CA LEU A 171 -12.13 -19.01 3.35
C LEU A 171 -11.75 -20.42 2.88
N ASP A 172 -10.97 -20.53 1.79
CA ASP A 172 -10.34 -21.79 1.38
C ASP A 172 -9.01 -21.97 2.13
N ARG A 173 -9.03 -22.81 3.18
CA ARG A 173 -7.88 -23.01 4.10
C ARG A 173 -7.28 -21.68 4.57
N GLY A 174 -8.13 -20.78 5.05
CA GLY A 174 -7.72 -19.46 5.55
C GLY A 174 -7.41 -18.42 4.47
N LEU A 175 -7.47 -18.79 3.17
CA LEU A 175 -7.19 -17.89 2.04
C LEU A 175 -8.47 -17.48 1.32
N PHE A 176 -8.57 -16.20 0.98
CA PHE A 176 -9.47 -15.66 -0.04
C PHE A 176 -8.69 -14.75 -0.99
N ALA A 177 -9.12 -14.62 -2.24
CA ALA A 177 -8.46 -13.77 -3.23
C ALA A 177 -9.47 -13.20 -4.23
N GLU A 178 -9.32 -11.92 -4.56
CA GLU A 178 -10.21 -11.18 -5.46
C GLU A 178 -9.46 -10.06 -6.19
N GLU A 179 -10.11 -9.51 -7.20
CA GLU A 179 -9.64 -8.37 -7.98
C GLU A 179 -10.61 -7.18 -7.95
N LEU A 180 -10.08 -5.95 -7.92
CA LEU A 180 -10.86 -4.73 -8.09
C LEU A 180 -10.24 -3.87 -9.19
N LEU A 181 -10.97 -3.69 -10.30
CA LEU A 181 -10.61 -2.69 -11.30
C LEU A 181 -10.86 -1.28 -10.76
N LEU A 182 -9.82 -0.46 -10.70
CA LEU A 182 -9.94 0.96 -10.41
C LEU A 182 -10.54 1.69 -11.61
N ALA A 183 -11.36 2.70 -11.32
CA ALA A 183 -11.77 3.67 -12.33
C ALA A 183 -10.54 4.34 -12.99
N ASP A 184 -10.77 4.96 -14.15
CA ASP A 184 -9.81 5.83 -14.79
C ASP A 184 -9.64 7.19 -14.09
N GLU A 185 -10.56 7.52 -13.17
CA GLU A 185 -10.53 8.72 -12.34
C GLU A 185 -11.06 8.40 -10.92
N PRO A 186 -10.33 7.60 -10.14
CA PRO A 186 -10.68 7.26 -8.77
C PRO A 186 -10.27 8.38 -7.81
N ALA A 187 -10.74 8.34 -6.56
CA ALA A 187 -10.22 9.20 -5.50
C ALA A 187 -8.71 8.94 -5.30
N LEU A 188 -7.84 9.93 -5.47
CA LEU A 188 -6.39 9.76 -5.31
C LEU A 188 -5.98 9.93 -3.84
N GLY A 189 -5.18 8.99 -3.30
CA GLY A 189 -4.71 8.99 -1.91
C GLY A 189 -4.61 7.61 -1.27
N GLN A 190 -4.69 7.55 0.06
CA GLN A 190 -4.62 6.30 0.83
C GLN A 190 -5.99 5.62 0.90
N TRP A 191 -6.12 4.48 0.23
CA TRP A 191 -7.28 3.58 0.31
C TRP A 191 -7.02 2.52 1.38
N THR A 192 -8.09 1.97 1.97
CA THR A 192 -7.98 0.99 3.05
C THR A 192 -8.77 -0.28 2.73
N ILE A 193 -8.07 -1.40 2.57
CA ILE A 193 -8.68 -2.74 2.54
C ILE A 193 -8.91 -3.16 4.00
N GLN A 194 -10.17 -3.22 4.42
CA GLN A 194 -10.59 -3.67 5.73
C GLN A 194 -11.15 -5.10 5.65
N VAL A 195 -10.82 -5.92 6.64
CA VAL A 195 -11.33 -7.29 6.81
C VAL A 195 -11.93 -7.41 8.20
N GLU A 196 -13.13 -7.94 8.29
CA GLU A 196 -13.80 -8.25 9.55
C GLU A 196 -13.97 -9.78 9.69
N ALA A 197 -13.34 -10.34 10.71
CA ALA A 197 -13.34 -11.77 11.01
C ALA A 197 -13.93 -11.98 12.41
N ARG A 198 -15.12 -12.59 12.50
CA ARG A 198 -15.86 -12.83 13.76
C ARG A 198 -15.95 -11.57 14.66
N GLY A 199 -16.34 -10.44 14.07
CA GLY A 199 -16.48 -9.15 14.75
C GLY A 199 -15.16 -8.40 15.05
N GLN A 200 -14.02 -8.90 14.57
CA GLN A 200 -12.70 -8.29 14.75
C GLN A 200 -12.24 -7.63 13.45
N LYS A 201 -11.92 -6.34 13.49
CA LYS A 201 -11.53 -5.55 12.31
C LYS A 201 -10.01 -5.45 12.17
N TYR A 202 -9.55 -5.72 10.96
CA TYR A 202 -8.16 -5.63 10.50
C TYR A 202 -8.12 -4.74 9.26
N SER A 203 -7.01 -4.05 9.01
CA SER A 203 -6.92 -3.15 7.85
C SER A 203 -5.52 -3.04 7.27
N ARG A 204 -5.47 -2.78 5.95
CA ARG A 204 -4.25 -2.59 5.17
C ARG A 204 -4.44 -1.41 4.23
N GLN A 205 -3.49 -0.48 4.24
CA GLN A 205 -3.51 0.69 3.35
C GLN A 205 -2.77 0.42 2.04
N ILE A 206 -3.33 0.93 0.94
CA ILE A 206 -2.73 1.02 -0.39
C ILE A 206 -2.81 2.47 -0.88
N MET A 207 -1.90 2.90 -1.73
CA MET A 207 -1.92 4.25 -2.31
C MET A 207 -2.47 4.18 -3.74
N VAL A 208 -3.42 5.05 -4.08
CA VAL A 208 -3.85 5.28 -5.47
C VAL A 208 -3.34 6.66 -5.88
N ALA A 209 -2.46 6.72 -6.88
CA ALA A 209 -1.71 7.91 -7.24
C ALA A 209 -1.29 7.88 -8.72
N ASP A 210 -1.25 9.05 -9.37
CA ASP A 210 -0.76 9.13 -10.75
C ASP A 210 0.74 8.85 -10.82
N TYR A 211 1.14 7.97 -11.74
CA TYR A 211 2.55 7.69 -12.01
C TYR A 211 3.14 8.77 -12.90
N VAL A 212 4.14 9.48 -12.38
CA VAL A 212 4.96 10.37 -13.19
C VAL A 212 6.15 9.57 -13.71
N LEU A 213 6.14 9.28 -15.02
CA LEU A 213 7.25 8.62 -15.70
C LEU A 213 8.52 9.48 -15.61
N PRO A 214 9.71 8.86 -15.39
CA PRO A 214 10.96 9.59 -15.50
C PRO A 214 11.17 10.04 -16.94
N LYS A 215 11.73 11.24 -17.14
CA LYS A 215 12.00 11.80 -18.47
C LYS A 215 13.28 11.20 -19.07
N PHE A 216 14.23 10.80 -18.22
CA PHE A 216 15.38 9.95 -18.57
C PHE A 216 15.71 9.00 -17.41
N GLN A 217 16.48 7.93 -17.66
CA GLN A 217 16.94 7.05 -16.58
C GLN A 217 18.06 7.75 -15.80
N MET A 218 17.85 7.98 -14.50
CA MET A 218 18.84 8.57 -13.59
C MET A 218 19.04 7.64 -12.40
N ASP A 219 20.29 7.36 -12.05
CA ASP A 219 20.66 6.49 -10.92
C ASP A 219 21.74 7.16 -10.07
N ILE A 220 21.65 6.99 -8.75
CA ILE A 220 22.53 7.60 -7.75
C ILE A 220 23.21 6.52 -6.90
N GLN A 221 24.49 6.32 -7.15
CA GLN A 221 25.33 5.38 -6.41
C GLN A 221 26.08 6.14 -5.30
N MET A 222 25.75 5.83 -4.06
CA MET A 222 26.38 6.39 -2.87
C MET A 222 26.34 5.37 -1.72
N PRO A 223 27.22 5.45 -0.72
CA PRO A 223 27.18 4.56 0.44
C PRO A 223 25.87 4.73 1.22
N LYS A 224 25.29 3.62 1.72
CA LYS A 224 24.10 3.66 2.60
C LYS A 224 24.43 4.13 4.02
N GLU A 225 25.67 3.89 4.45
CA GLU A 225 26.18 4.22 5.79
C GLU A 225 27.60 4.76 5.64
N ILE A 226 27.97 5.77 6.42
CA ILE A 226 29.33 6.36 6.46
C ILE A 226 29.72 6.69 7.90
N LEU A 227 31.02 6.71 8.19
CA LEU A 227 31.54 7.16 9.48
C LEU A 227 31.94 8.63 9.44
N PHE A 228 31.79 9.29 10.57
CA PHE A 228 32.35 10.63 10.78
C PHE A 228 33.87 10.69 10.60
N SER A 229 34.57 9.57 10.88
CA SER A 229 36.01 9.42 10.67
C SER A 229 36.44 9.36 9.21
N ASP A 230 35.53 8.97 8.29
CA ASP A 230 35.85 8.87 6.86
C ASP A 230 36.06 10.27 6.26
N GLY A 231 35.43 11.28 6.86
CA GLY A 231 35.57 12.71 6.55
C GLY A 231 34.94 13.14 5.22
N ARG A 232 34.97 12.26 4.20
CA ARG A 232 34.46 12.51 2.85
C ARG A 232 33.69 11.30 2.33
N PHE A 233 32.70 11.56 1.48
CA PHE A 233 31.96 10.52 0.74
C PHE A 233 31.77 10.93 -0.73
N SER A 234 31.70 9.94 -1.62
CA SER A 234 31.49 10.13 -3.06
C SER A 234 30.08 9.75 -3.48
N ILE A 235 29.51 10.56 -4.37
CA ILE A 235 28.21 10.36 -5.01
C ILE A 235 28.48 10.23 -6.51
N ASN A 236 28.23 9.04 -7.06
CA ASN A 236 28.32 8.79 -8.49
C ASN A 236 26.92 8.81 -9.11
N VAL A 237 26.61 9.84 -9.89
CA VAL A 237 25.34 9.99 -10.61
C VAL A 237 25.55 9.57 -12.06
N THR A 238 24.67 8.70 -12.55
CA THR A 238 24.62 8.28 -13.96
C THR A 238 23.25 8.61 -14.53
N ALA A 239 23.20 9.15 -15.75
CA ALA A 239 21.94 9.43 -16.43
C ALA A 239 22.02 9.19 -17.94
N ARG A 240 21.02 8.49 -18.47
CA ARG A 240 20.91 8.10 -19.88
C ARG A 240 19.46 8.19 -20.36
N HIS A 241 19.29 8.57 -21.62
CA HIS A 241 18.01 8.51 -22.30
C HIS A 241 17.57 7.05 -22.48
N PHE A 242 16.28 6.80 -22.73
CA PHE A 242 15.76 5.43 -22.92
C PHE A 242 16.34 4.73 -24.15
N ASN A 243 16.77 5.53 -25.15
CA ASN A 243 17.52 5.07 -26.32
C ASN A 243 18.99 4.66 -26.01
N GLY A 244 19.47 4.88 -24.78
CA GLY A 244 20.80 4.53 -24.28
C GLY A 244 21.87 5.62 -24.41
N LEU A 245 21.57 6.77 -25.00
CA LEU A 245 22.51 7.89 -25.11
C LEU A 245 22.75 8.57 -23.74
N PRO A 246 23.94 9.13 -23.49
CA PRO A 246 24.23 9.89 -22.28
C PRO A 246 23.50 11.23 -22.26
N VAL A 247 22.87 11.59 -21.14
CA VAL A 247 22.24 12.90 -20.96
C VAL A 247 23.32 13.98 -20.85
N LYS A 248 23.12 15.14 -21.49
CA LYS A 248 24.00 16.32 -21.40
C LYS A 248 23.28 17.48 -20.72
N GLY A 249 23.85 18.02 -19.66
CA GLY A 249 23.16 18.99 -18.83
C GLY A 249 24.00 19.56 -17.69
N GLU A 250 23.33 20.17 -16.73
CA GLU A 250 23.90 20.68 -15.49
C GLU A 250 23.34 19.86 -14.30
N LEU A 251 24.22 19.28 -13.50
CA LEU A 251 23.85 18.51 -12.31
C LEU A 251 24.05 19.35 -11.05
N THR A 252 22.95 19.68 -10.38
CA THR A 252 22.96 20.27 -9.03
C THR A 252 22.74 19.18 -7.98
N ILE A 253 23.75 18.89 -7.16
CA ILE A 253 23.59 18.07 -5.96
C ILE A 253 23.41 18.97 -4.75
N SER A 254 22.48 18.61 -3.87
CA SER A 254 22.20 19.21 -2.57
C SER A 254 22.34 18.15 -1.49
N ALA A 255 23.18 18.38 -0.48
CA ALA A 255 23.31 17.49 0.68
C ALA A 255 23.09 18.26 1.99
N TYR A 256 22.37 17.64 2.94
CA TYR A 256 22.06 18.25 4.25
C TYR A 256 21.76 17.20 5.32
N ALA A 257 22.03 17.54 6.59
CA ALA A 257 21.69 16.70 7.73
C ALA A 257 20.29 17.02 8.27
N VAL A 258 19.52 15.99 8.63
CA VAL A 258 18.20 16.17 9.25
C VAL A 258 18.32 16.17 10.77
N PHE A 259 17.92 17.27 11.40
CA PHE A 259 17.94 17.45 12.85
C PHE A 259 16.58 17.05 13.46
N PHE A 260 16.53 15.92 14.15
CA PHE A 260 15.36 15.49 14.91
C PHE A 260 15.46 15.97 16.36
N SER A 261 14.48 16.78 16.79
CA SER A 261 14.26 17.12 18.19
C SER A 261 12.80 16.79 18.54
N GLY A 262 12.58 16.17 19.71
CA GLY A 262 11.21 15.92 20.20
C GLY A 262 10.55 17.15 20.82
N LEU A 263 11.29 18.26 20.99
CA LEU A 263 10.84 19.48 21.69
C LEU A 263 10.95 20.76 20.84
N LEU A 264 11.68 20.70 19.71
CA LEU A 264 11.85 21.82 18.78
C LEU A 264 11.32 21.40 17.41
N GLN A 265 10.84 22.36 16.62
CA GLN A 265 10.64 22.16 15.19
C GLN A 265 11.97 21.73 14.54
N PRO A 266 11.95 20.89 13.48
CA PRO A 266 13.17 20.44 12.82
C PRO A 266 14.00 21.66 12.37
N VAL A 267 15.22 21.75 12.87
CA VAL A 267 16.13 22.88 12.56
C VAL A 267 16.52 22.75 11.09
N PHE A 268 16.09 23.72 10.29
CA PHE A 268 16.32 23.73 8.85
C PHE A 268 17.77 24.11 8.57
N SER A 269 18.61 23.11 8.30
CA SER A 269 20.00 23.33 7.86
C SER A 269 20.01 23.80 6.41
N THR A 270 20.83 24.80 6.11
CA THR A 270 21.03 25.26 4.73
C THR A 270 21.73 24.15 3.91
N PRO A 271 21.13 23.67 2.82
CA PRO A 271 21.70 22.56 2.07
C PRO A 271 22.96 22.98 1.30
N SER A 272 23.99 22.13 1.36
CA SER A 272 25.24 22.32 0.66
C SER A 272 25.11 21.93 -0.81
N ARG A 273 25.25 22.91 -1.70
CA ARG A 273 24.99 22.75 -3.14
C ARG A 273 26.28 22.72 -3.95
N LYS A 274 26.42 21.72 -4.82
CA LYS A 274 27.49 21.62 -5.82
C LYS A 274 26.87 21.46 -7.20
N VAL A 275 27.32 22.28 -8.14
CA VAL A 275 26.85 22.33 -9.53
C VAL A 275 28.00 21.87 -10.43
N VAL A 276 27.73 20.93 -11.34
CA VAL A 276 28.75 20.31 -12.21
C VAL A 276 28.18 20.06 -13.60
N ASP A 277 28.97 20.32 -14.65
CA ASP A 277 28.67 19.91 -16.02
C ASP A 277 28.49 18.39 -16.11
N PHE A 278 27.39 17.95 -16.73
CA PHE A 278 27.00 16.54 -16.79
C PHE A 278 27.05 16.01 -18.22
N ASN A 279 27.69 14.85 -18.40
CA ASN A 279 27.79 14.15 -19.69
C ASN A 279 27.72 12.63 -19.46
N GLY A 280 26.51 12.12 -19.23
CA GLY A 280 26.21 10.70 -18.96
C GLY A 280 26.56 10.20 -17.55
N GLN A 281 27.68 10.65 -16.98
CA GLN A 281 28.13 10.30 -15.64
C GLN A 281 28.88 11.45 -14.97
N ALA A 282 28.67 11.66 -13.69
CA ALA A 282 29.44 12.59 -12.85
C ALA A 282 29.68 12.00 -11.46
N ASN A 283 30.90 12.17 -10.94
CA ASN A 283 31.27 11.77 -9.58
C ASN A 283 31.57 13.03 -8.76
N VAL A 284 30.83 13.24 -7.68
CA VAL A 284 30.93 14.43 -6.81
C VAL A 284 31.29 13.99 -5.41
N VAL A 285 32.33 14.59 -4.83
CA VAL A 285 32.77 14.31 -3.46
C VAL A 285 32.30 15.42 -2.53
N TYR A 286 31.76 15.03 -1.38
CA TYR A 286 31.41 15.92 -0.28
C TYR A 286 32.28 15.65 0.94
N ASP A 287 32.68 16.71 1.63
CA ASP A 287 33.36 16.70 2.92
C ASP A 287 32.39 17.05 4.05
N LEU A 288 32.37 16.21 5.09
CA LEU A 288 31.45 16.32 6.22
C LEU A 288 31.68 17.60 7.04
N LYS A 289 32.92 18.12 7.06
CA LYS A 289 33.28 19.32 7.84
C LYS A 289 33.23 20.57 6.97
N THR A 290 33.88 20.60 5.81
CA THR A 290 33.99 21.86 5.05
C THR A 290 32.75 22.17 4.22
N ASP A 291 32.07 21.15 3.68
CA ASP A 291 30.93 21.39 2.80
C ASP A 291 29.60 21.39 3.56
N LEU A 292 29.49 20.59 4.62
CA LEU A 292 28.24 20.35 5.35
C LEU A 292 28.20 20.96 6.77
N ASP A 293 29.32 21.53 7.25
CA ASP A 293 29.49 22.13 8.58
C ASP A 293 29.01 21.22 9.74
N LEU A 294 29.32 19.92 9.66
CA LEU A 294 28.91 18.94 10.66
C LEU A 294 29.99 18.72 11.71
N ALA A 295 29.66 19.02 12.97
CA ALA A 295 30.42 18.61 14.14
C ALA A 295 30.20 17.12 14.48
N GLU A 296 31.20 16.48 15.11
CA GLU A 296 31.20 15.06 15.47
C GLU A 296 30.26 14.76 16.66
N ASP A 297 28.95 14.90 16.44
CA ASP A 297 27.91 14.66 17.44
C ASP A 297 27.23 13.28 17.24
N ALA A 298 25.93 13.18 17.57
CA ALA A 298 25.14 11.97 17.43
C ALA A 298 24.97 11.52 15.96
N ALA A 299 24.71 10.22 15.80
CA ALA A 299 24.35 9.62 14.52
C ALA A 299 23.05 10.25 13.97
N ARG A 300 23.04 10.57 12.67
CA ARG A 300 21.93 11.28 12.02
C ARG A 300 21.80 10.89 10.54
N PRO A 301 20.60 10.94 9.94
CA PRO A 301 20.47 10.74 8.51
C PRO A 301 20.89 12.01 7.76
N LEU A 302 21.77 11.83 6.77
CA LEU A 302 22.05 12.80 5.72
C LEU A 302 21.08 12.55 4.56
N VAL A 303 20.43 13.61 4.05
CA VAL A 303 19.66 13.57 2.80
C VAL A 303 20.56 14.08 1.69
N VAL A 304 20.57 13.34 0.58
CA VAL A 304 21.21 13.73 -0.67
C VAL A 304 20.12 13.82 -1.74
N GLU A 305 20.02 14.97 -2.40
CA GLU A 305 19.13 15.21 -3.53
C GLU A 305 19.97 15.66 -4.72
N ALA A 306 19.83 14.99 -5.86
CA ALA A 306 20.49 15.33 -7.10
C ALA A 306 19.42 15.75 -8.13
N VAL A 307 19.56 16.94 -8.68
CA VAL A 307 18.69 17.53 -9.71
C VAL A 307 19.51 17.70 -10.98
N LEU A 308 19.14 17.00 -12.04
CA LEU A 308 19.77 17.12 -13.36
C LEU A 308 18.85 17.95 -14.27
N GLU A 309 19.41 19.01 -14.86
CA GLU A 309 18.76 19.87 -15.85
C GLU A 309 19.42 19.67 -17.22
N GLU A 310 18.66 19.17 -18.19
CA GLU A 310 19.13 18.94 -19.54
C GLU A 310 19.31 20.26 -20.31
N LYS A 311 20.45 20.41 -21.01
CA LYS A 311 20.86 21.68 -21.62
C LYS A 311 19.96 22.16 -22.76
N ASN A 312 19.40 21.23 -23.54
CA ASN A 312 18.66 21.53 -24.77
C ASN A 312 17.15 21.72 -24.51
N THR A 313 16.58 20.79 -23.74
CA THR A 313 15.14 20.75 -23.44
C THR A 313 14.75 21.54 -22.19
N LEU A 314 15.72 21.91 -21.34
CA LEU A 314 15.54 22.43 -19.97
C LEU A 314 14.70 21.49 -19.07
N ILE A 315 14.66 20.20 -19.42
CA ILE A 315 14.03 19.17 -18.61
C ILE A 315 14.81 19.00 -17.30
N LYS A 316 14.11 19.23 -16.19
CA LYS A 316 14.61 18.91 -14.85
C LYS A 316 14.06 17.59 -14.36
N GLN A 317 14.91 16.76 -13.77
CA GLN A 317 14.54 15.54 -13.05
C GLN A 317 15.36 15.46 -11.77
N ASN A 318 14.74 15.08 -10.65
CA ASN A 318 15.40 14.89 -9.38
C ASN A 318 15.37 13.43 -8.91
N ILE A 319 16.39 13.05 -8.14
CA ILE A 319 16.45 11.80 -7.38
C ILE A 319 16.97 12.13 -5.99
N SER A 320 16.36 11.55 -4.96
CA SER A 320 16.82 11.72 -3.57
C SER A 320 17.00 10.37 -2.89
N SER A 321 17.94 10.33 -1.96
CA SER A 321 18.23 9.15 -1.15
C SER A 321 18.88 9.58 0.18
N ARG A 322 19.13 8.63 1.07
CA ARG A 322 19.61 8.91 2.43
C ARG A 322 20.85 8.07 2.78
N ILE A 323 21.76 8.69 3.52
CA ILE A 323 22.94 8.05 4.11
C ILE A 323 22.78 8.12 5.63
N LEU A 324 23.00 7.01 6.33
CA LEU A 324 23.12 7.01 7.79
C LEU A 324 24.55 7.44 8.17
N LEU A 325 24.70 8.67 8.67
CA LEU A 325 25.97 9.16 9.21
C LEU A 325 26.12 8.66 10.65
N LEU A 326 27.10 7.79 10.85
CA LEU A 326 27.40 7.14 12.12
C LEU A 326 28.63 7.77 12.76
N ARG A 327 28.63 7.88 14.08
CA ARG A 327 29.84 8.27 14.83
C ARG A 327 30.86 7.14 14.88
N THR A 328 30.38 5.89 15.01
CA THR A 328 31.18 4.68 15.17
C THR A 328 30.56 3.52 14.38
N PRO A 329 31.36 2.58 13.85
CA PRO A 329 30.85 1.43 13.07
C PRO A 329 30.16 0.36 13.92
N TYR A 330 30.21 0.52 15.24
CA TYR A 330 29.58 -0.33 16.23
C TYR A 330 28.85 0.54 17.26
N ARG A 331 27.84 -0.05 17.90
CA ARG A 331 27.18 0.46 19.11
C ARG A 331 27.22 -0.63 20.17
N LEU A 332 27.23 -0.23 21.44
CA LEU A 332 27.04 -1.16 22.55
C LEU A 332 25.55 -1.36 22.76
N LYS A 333 25.10 -2.62 22.74
CA LYS A 333 23.79 -3.00 23.24
C LYS A 333 23.98 -3.59 24.63
N VAL A 334 23.49 -2.88 25.65
CA VAL A 334 23.60 -3.32 27.06
C VAL A 334 22.20 -3.68 27.55
N THR A 335 21.98 -4.97 27.80
CA THR A 335 20.73 -5.48 28.37
C THR A 335 20.96 -5.88 29.82
N ALA A 336 20.23 -5.25 30.73
CA ALA A 336 20.32 -5.48 32.17
C ALA A 336 18.90 -5.56 32.78
N PRO A 337 18.67 -6.38 33.83
CA PRO A 337 17.40 -6.40 34.53
C PRO A 337 17.09 -5.06 35.21
N ASP A 338 15.84 -4.57 35.14
CA ASP A 338 15.41 -3.31 35.77
C ASP A 338 15.73 -3.20 37.28
N ARG A 339 15.86 -4.35 37.95
CA ARG A 339 16.12 -4.45 39.39
C ARG A 339 17.08 -5.59 39.70
N PHE A 340 17.97 -5.37 40.66
CA PHE A 340 18.85 -6.43 41.17
C PHE A 340 18.22 -7.19 42.34
N LYS A 341 18.65 -8.43 42.54
CA LYS A 341 18.23 -9.29 43.66
C LYS A 341 19.42 -9.46 44.62
N PRO A 342 19.37 -8.94 45.85
CA PRO A 342 20.42 -9.10 46.84
C PRO A 342 20.91 -10.54 46.98
N THR A 343 22.22 -10.74 47.14
CA THR A 343 22.88 -12.06 47.28
C THR A 343 22.76 -13.04 46.10
N LEU A 344 22.06 -12.66 45.02
CA LEU A 344 22.03 -13.38 43.74
C LEU A 344 22.83 -12.63 42.67
N PRO A 345 23.34 -13.31 41.62
CA PRO A 345 24.07 -12.65 40.54
C PRO A 345 23.17 -11.70 39.76
N TYR A 346 23.59 -10.44 39.66
CA TYR A 346 23.08 -9.47 38.70
C TYR A 346 23.84 -9.64 37.38
N ASN A 347 23.14 -10.20 36.39
CA ASN A 347 23.68 -10.52 35.07
C ASN A 347 23.38 -9.40 34.08
N VAL A 348 24.43 -8.81 33.49
CA VAL A 348 24.33 -7.82 32.43
C VAL A 348 24.91 -8.42 31.15
N GLN A 349 24.11 -8.42 30.08
CA GLN A 349 24.51 -8.85 28.75
C GLN A 349 25.01 -7.62 27.97
N ILE A 350 26.16 -7.77 27.32
CA ILE A 350 26.80 -6.71 26.56
C ILE A 350 27.10 -7.27 25.17
N GLU A 351 26.37 -6.80 24.16
CA GLU A 351 26.52 -7.17 22.77
C GLU A 351 27.12 -5.99 22.00
N LEU A 352 28.21 -6.25 21.26
CA LEU A 352 28.76 -5.29 20.31
C LEU A 352 28.04 -5.49 18.98
N VAL A 353 27.15 -4.58 18.61
CA VAL A 353 26.33 -4.71 17.40
C VAL A 353 26.66 -3.62 16.39
N ASN A 354 26.41 -3.89 15.11
CA ASN A 354 26.54 -2.90 14.05
C ASN A 354 25.32 -1.95 14.01
N SER A 355 25.31 -1.06 13.03
CA SER A 355 24.17 -0.23 12.63
C SER A 355 22.87 -1.03 12.52
N THR A 356 22.87 -2.13 11.76
CA THR A 356 21.70 -3.01 11.55
C THR A 356 21.34 -3.86 12.78
N GLY A 357 22.06 -3.75 13.91
CA GLY A 357 21.80 -4.48 15.14
C GLY A 357 22.37 -5.90 15.23
N HIS A 358 23.00 -6.42 14.17
CA HIS A 358 23.65 -7.73 14.20
C HIS A 358 24.96 -7.70 15.01
N THR A 359 25.21 -8.76 15.77
CA THR A 359 26.41 -8.92 16.60
C THR A 359 27.68 -9.02 15.76
N ILE A 360 28.68 -8.20 16.07
CA ILE A 360 29.96 -8.14 15.36
C ILE A 360 30.93 -9.16 15.96
N ASN A 361 31.40 -10.11 15.14
CA ASN A 361 32.33 -11.16 15.57
C ASN A 361 33.75 -10.64 15.87
N THR A 362 33.93 -10.02 17.03
CA THR A 362 35.20 -9.43 17.51
C THR A 362 35.51 -9.89 18.93
N THR A 363 36.80 -9.91 19.28
CA THR A 363 37.30 -10.10 20.65
C THR A 363 38.04 -8.85 21.13
N GLY A 364 37.84 -8.46 22.38
CA GLY A 364 38.47 -7.29 23.00
C GLY A 364 38.01 -7.11 24.45
N ASP A 365 38.57 -6.14 25.16
CA ASP A 365 38.23 -5.88 26.56
C ASP A 365 37.20 -4.75 26.69
N ILE A 366 36.17 -4.97 27.50
CA ILE A 366 35.17 -3.99 27.94
C ILE A 366 35.46 -3.62 29.39
N THR A 367 35.37 -2.34 29.74
CA THR A 367 35.37 -1.90 31.14
C THR A 367 33.94 -1.64 31.63
N VAL A 368 33.58 -2.22 32.77
CA VAL A 368 32.33 -1.94 33.47
C VAL A 368 32.67 -1.23 34.76
N ALA A 369 32.35 0.06 34.83
CA ALA A 369 32.49 0.87 36.04
C ALA A 369 31.17 0.85 36.82
N ARG A 370 31.25 0.42 38.08
CA ARG A 370 30.12 0.22 39.00
C ARG A 370 30.13 1.30 40.07
N GLN A 371 29.04 2.04 40.21
CA GLN A 371 28.85 3.11 41.19
C GLN A 371 27.56 2.89 41.99
N TRP A 372 27.59 3.24 43.28
CA TRP A 372 26.42 3.30 44.15
C TRP A 372 26.20 4.75 44.58
N ASP A 373 24.94 5.15 44.73
CA ASP A 373 24.58 6.54 45.08
C ASP A 373 24.70 6.88 46.58
N ASP A 374 25.20 5.95 47.39
CA ASP A 374 25.61 6.16 48.79
C ASP A 374 27.04 6.71 48.96
N GLY A 375 27.74 6.95 47.85
CA GLY A 375 29.12 7.45 47.86
C GLY A 375 30.19 6.36 47.96
N ALA A 376 29.83 5.07 47.78
CA ALA A 376 30.81 4.00 47.65
C ALA A 376 31.79 4.25 46.48
N PRO A 377 33.07 3.83 46.60
CA PRO A 377 34.06 4.03 45.55
C PRO A 377 33.69 3.28 44.26
N VAL A 378 33.91 3.93 43.12
CA VAL A 378 33.64 3.37 41.79
C VAL A 378 34.58 2.19 41.54
N ASN A 379 34.02 0.99 41.37
CA ASN A 379 34.78 -0.22 41.09
C ASN A 379 34.75 -0.52 39.59
N THR A 380 35.91 -0.64 38.95
CA THR A 380 36.01 -0.91 37.50
C THR A 380 36.52 -2.30 37.24
N THR A 381 35.73 -3.11 36.54
CA THR A 381 36.06 -4.49 36.16
C THR A 381 36.22 -4.63 34.66
N THR A 382 37.22 -5.40 34.21
CA THR A 382 37.42 -5.74 32.80
C THR A 382 36.74 -7.07 32.45
N VAL A 383 35.99 -7.09 31.35
CA VAL A 383 35.28 -8.26 30.83
C VAL A 383 35.71 -8.52 29.39
N LYS A 384 36.04 -9.78 29.06
CA LYS A 384 36.43 -10.17 27.71
C LYS A 384 35.21 -10.39 26.82
N LEU A 385 35.16 -9.66 25.71
CA LEU A 385 34.24 -9.87 24.60
C LEU A 385 34.64 -11.12 23.82
N ASN A 386 33.72 -12.04 23.61
CA ASN A 386 33.90 -13.27 22.85
C ASN A 386 32.86 -13.33 21.72
N LYS A 387 33.33 -13.26 20.46
CA LYS A 387 32.48 -13.18 19.25
C LYS A 387 31.42 -12.08 19.33
N GLY A 388 31.78 -10.90 19.84
CA GLY A 388 30.85 -9.77 20.01
C GLY A 388 29.91 -9.84 21.21
N PHE A 389 30.02 -10.86 22.07
CA PHE A 389 29.20 -11.00 23.27
C PHE A 389 30.08 -11.03 24.53
N ALA A 390 29.67 -10.30 25.57
CA ALA A 390 30.23 -10.36 26.91
C ALA A 390 29.09 -10.48 27.94
N LYS A 391 29.36 -11.20 29.03
CA LYS A 391 28.47 -11.28 30.20
C LYS A 391 29.21 -10.73 31.41
N TYR A 392 28.69 -9.66 31.98
CA TYR A 392 29.12 -9.16 33.28
C TYR A 392 28.23 -9.74 34.37
N MET A 393 28.84 -10.29 35.42
CA MET A 393 28.14 -10.90 36.55
C MET A 393 28.67 -10.30 37.84
N TYR A 394 27.79 -9.70 38.63
CA TYR A 394 28.13 -9.15 39.95
C TYR A 394 27.07 -9.55 40.98
N THR A 395 27.47 -10.11 42.11
CA THR A 395 26.57 -10.40 43.23
C THR A 395 26.52 -9.19 44.18
N PRO A 396 25.39 -8.49 44.34
CA PRO A 396 25.31 -7.25 45.13
C PRO A 396 25.63 -7.45 46.62
N ASP A 397 26.59 -6.67 47.10
CA ASP A 397 27.05 -6.67 48.49
C ASP A 397 25.98 -6.07 49.42
N VAL A 398 25.66 -6.78 50.52
CA VAL A 398 24.53 -6.45 51.41
C VAL A 398 24.56 -4.99 51.91
N ALA A 399 25.75 -4.45 52.15
CA ALA A 399 25.99 -3.10 52.65
C ALA A 399 25.38 -1.98 51.80
N HIS A 400 25.33 -2.14 50.47
CA HIS A 400 24.89 -1.11 49.52
C HIS A 400 23.46 -1.34 48.98
N THR A 401 22.79 -2.41 49.42
CA THR A 401 21.49 -2.84 48.84
C THR A 401 20.31 -1.90 49.08
N ASN A 402 20.47 -0.84 49.88
CA ASN A 402 19.46 0.20 50.07
C ASN A 402 19.61 1.37 49.07
N SER A 403 20.72 1.39 48.33
CA SER A 403 21.11 2.45 47.39
C SER A 403 20.76 2.07 45.96
N THR A 404 20.76 3.04 45.04
CA THR A 404 20.67 2.80 43.60
C THR A 404 22.02 2.42 43.02
N LEU A 405 22.00 1.44 42.13
CA LEU A 405 23.15 0.92 41.38
C LEU A 405 23.19 1.57 39.99
N ASN A 406 24.33 2.15 39.66
CA ASN A 406 24.62 2.74 38.36
C ASN A 406 25.81 2.02 37.72
N LEU A 407 25.67 1.64 36.44
CA LEU A 407 26.72 1.02 35.65
C LEU A 407 27.07 1.88 34.44
N VAL A 408 28.36 2.07 34.20
CA VAL A 408 28.90 2.64 32.96
C VAL A 408 29.71 1.56 32.25
N VAL A 409 29.17 1.05 31.15
CA VAL A 409 29.81 0.04 30.30
C VAL A 409 30.55 0.77 29.18
N LYS A 410 31.87 0.60 29.07
CA LYS A 410 32.70 1.31 28.11
C LYS A 410 33.52 0.35 27.24
N TYR A 411 33.48 0.56 25.93
CA TYR A 411 34.29 -0.13 24.94
C TYR A 411 34.92 0.92 24.02
N LYS A 412 36.25 1.06 24.12
CA LYS A 412 37.02 2.12 23.45
C LYS A 412 36.42 3.51 23.73
N GLU A 413 36.02 4.26 22.71
CA GLU A 413 35.38 5.58 22.80
C GLU A 413 33.89 5.56 23.19
N ILE A 414 33.18 4.43 23.06
CA ILE A 414 31.74 4.35 23.36
C ILE A 414 31.50 3.98 24.81
N SER A 415 30.53 4.65 25.45
CA SER A 415 30.01 4.25 26.77
C SER A 415 28.48 4.23 26.79
N GLU A 416 27.91 3.14 27.28
CA GLU A 416 26.50 3.01 27.62
C GLU A 416 26.29 3.04 29.14
N ARG A 417 25.09 3.46 29.58
CA ARG A 417 24.77 3.63 31.00
C ARG A 417 23.49 2.91 31.38
N VAL A 418 23.58 2.07 32.42
CA VAL A 418 22.41 1.54 33.13
C VAL A 418 22.27 2.34 34.42
N VAL A 419 21.16 3.07 34.57
CA VAL A 419 20.98 4.04 35.67
C VAL A 419 19.79 3.70 36.56
N ASN A 420 19.86 4.13 37.83
CA ASN A 420 18.80 4.00 38.84
C ASN A 420 18.34 2.54 39.09
N VAL A 421 19.21 1.55 38.96
CA VAL A 421 18.85 0.15 39.21
C VAL A 421 18.63 -0.04 40.72
N GLN A 422 17.40 -0.36 41.11
CA GLN A 422 17.01 -0.56 42.50
C GLN A 422 16.98 -2.04 42.87
N LYS A 423 16.99 -2.37 44.17
CA LYS A 423 16.69 -3.75 44.58
C LYS A 423 15.23 -4.13 44.30
N SER A 424 15.01 -5.43 44.14
CA SER A 424 13.70 -6.05 44.36
C SER A 424 13.37 -6.10 45.87
N ILE A 425 12.09 -6.07 46.22
CA ILE A 425 11.56 -5.94 47.58
C ILE A 425 10.63 -7.12 47.85
N GLU A 426 11.14 -8.12 48.58
CA GLU A 426 10.40 -9.32 48.96
C GLU A 426 10.23 -9.47 50.48
N LYS A 427 9.08 -10.00 50.92
CA LYS A 427 8.85 -10.30 52.34
C LYS A 427 9.76 -11.45 52.80
N GLY A 428 10.55 -11.17 53.82
CA GLY A 428 11.54 -12.12 54.37
C GLY A 428 12.90 -12.11 53.67
N GLY A 429 13.14 -11.19 52.72
CA GLY A 429 14.48 -10.93 52.17
C GLY A 429 15.11 -12.09 51.38
N GLN A 430 14.27 -13.01 50.87
CA GLN A 430 14.69 -14.11 50.00
C GLN A 430 14.29 -13.82 48.56
N TYR A 431 15.02 -14.38 47.59
CA TYR A 431 14.84 -14.10 46.17
C TYR A 431 15.00 -15.37 45.34
N LEU A 432 14.38 -15.38 44.16
CA LEU A 432 14.50 -16.40 43.11
C LEU A 432 15.02 -15.74 41.83
N ILE A 433 15.87 -16.43 41.07
CA ILE A 433 16.30 -16.02 39.73
C ILE A 433 16.23 -17.23 38.78
N VAL A 434 15.95 -16.95 37.51
CA VAL A 434 16.05 -17.89 36.39
C VAL A 434 17.14 -17.35 35.48
N GLU A 435 18.07 -18.19 35.06
CA GLU A 435 19.18 -17.83 34.20
C GLU A 435 19.27 -18.79 33.00
N MET A 436 19.30 -18.26 31.78
CA MET A 436 19.46 -19.07 30.58
C MET A 436 20.91 -19.55 30.43
N LEU A 437 21.07 -20.86 30.19
CA LEU A 437 22.38 -21.51 29.96
C LEU A 437 22.68 -21.70 28.47
N THR A 438 21.65 -21.67 27.62
CA THR A 438 21.72 -21.81 26.16
C THR A 438 21.24 -20.54 25.45
N ARG A 439 21.79 -20.28 24.26
CA ARG A 439 21.41 -19.16 23.37
C ARG A 439 21.21 -19.65 21.94
N ASP A 440 20.50 -18.87 21.12
CA ASP A 440 20.31 -19.11 19.68
C ASP A 440 19.78 -20.53 19.33
N THR A 441 18.94 -21.09 20.18
CA THR A 441 18.33 -22.42 19.98
C THR A 441 17.37 -22.43 18.78
N ARG A 442 17.32 -23.57 18.10
CA ARG A 442 16.40 -23.85 16.98
C ARG A 442 15.34 -24.86 17.40
N VAL A 443 14.30 -25.01 16.58
CA VAL A 443 13.27 -26.04 16.79
C VAL A 443 13.93 -27.43 16.76
N GLY A 444 13.72 -28.21 17.83
CA GLY A 444 14.38 -29.50 18.04
C GLY A 444 15.60 -29.47 18.97
N ASP A 445 16.20 -28.30 19.25
CA ASP A 445 17.26 -28.17 20.27
C ASP A 445 16.67 -28.22 21.69
N GLU A 446 17.52 -28.43 22.69
CA GLU A 446 17.14 -28.28 24.10
C GLU A 446 17.53 -26.90 24.67
N MET A 447 16.52 -26.15 25.10
CA MET A 447 16.66 -24.91 25.86
C MET A 447 16.91 -25.26 27.34
N ARG A 448 18.05 -24.83 27.88
CA ARG A 448 18.43 -25.06 29.28
C ARG A 448 18.49 -23.77 30.08
N ALA A 449 18.02 -23.84 31.32
CA ALA A 449 18.06 -22.74 32.28
C ALA A 449 18.37 -23.26 33.69
N GLN A 450 18.99 -22.43 34.52
CA GLN A 450 19.20 -22.68 35.93
C GLN A 450 18.23 -21.83 36.76
N ILE A 451 17.53 -22.47 37.69
CA ILE A 451 16.65 -21.82 38.67
C ILE A 451 17.41 -21.80 40.00
N SER A 452 17.66 -20.62 40.55
CA SER A 452 18.48 -20.42 41.75
C SER A 452 17.78 -19.54 42.79
N ALA A 453 17.84 -19.95 44.06
CA ALA A 453 17.25 -19.24 45.19
C ALA A 453 18.26 -18.99 46.32
N THR A 454 17.99 -17.98 47.13
CA THR A 454 18.81 -17.63 48.30
C THR A 454 18.66 -18.65 49.46
N GLU A 455 17.51 -19.32 49.56
CA GLU A 455 17.25 -20.43 50.48
C GLU A 455 17.11 -21.77 49.75
N PRO A 456 17.32 -22.93 50.42
CA PRO A 456 17.06 -24.24 49.81
C PRO A 456 15.58 -24.40 49.48
N MET A 457 15.30 -24.86 48.26
CA MET A 457 13.96 -25.18 47.75
C MET A 457 13.72 -26.69 47.85
N ASP A 458 12.54 -27.07 48.29
CA ASP A 458 12.01 -28.45 48.31
C ASP A 458 11.04 -28.73 47.15
N LEU A 459 10.34 -27.70 46.66
CA LEU A 459 9.39 -27.79 45.56
C LEU A 459 9.52 -26.59 44.61
N VAL A 460 9.72 -26.81 43.31
CA VAL A 460 9.79 -25.74 42.31
C VAL A 460 8.77 -25.97 41.21
N HIS A 461 7.94 -24.98 40.93
CA HIS A 461 7.01 -25.01 39.80
C HIS A 461 7.56 -24.14 38.68
N TYR A 462 7.40 -24.59 37.43
CA TYR A 462 7.72 -23.76 36.26
C TYR A 462 6.74 -23.98 35.11
N VAL A 463 6.56 -22.93 34.32
CA VAL A 463 5.78 -22.95 33.09
C VAL A 463 6.58 -22.36 31.93
N ILE A 464 6.27 -22.84 30.72
CA ILE A 464 6.68 -22.22 29.47
C ILE A 464 5.46 -21.56 28.86
N ILE A 465 5.58 -20.27 28.55
CA ILE A 465 4.53 -19.46 27.94
C ILE A 465 5.00 -19.06 26.53
N GLY A 466 4.21 -19.34 25.51
CA GLY A 466 4.48 -18.95 24.12
C GLY A 466 3.23 -18.36 23.49
N ARG A 467 3.38 -17.25 22.76
CA ARG A 467 2.28 -16.52 22.09
C ARG A 467 1.10 -16.17 23.04
N GLY A 468 1.39 -16.00 24.33
CA GLY A 468 0.43 -15.66 25.39
C GLY A 468 -0.24 -16.85 26.10
N ASP A 469 0.05 -18.10 25.68
CA ASP A 469 -0.54 -19.32 26.25
C ASP A 469 0.49 -20.14 27.02
N ILE A 470 0.06 -20.85 28.06
CA ILE A 470 0.88 -21.85 28.75
C ILE A 470 1.02 -23.08 27.84
N LEU A 471 2.22 -23.32 27.34
CA LEU A 471 2.56 -24.48 26.49
C LEU A 471 2.90 -25.71 27.34
N ALA A 472 3.62 -25.52 28.44
CA ALA A 472 4.03 -26.58 29.35
C ALA A 472 3.98 -26.11 30.80
N ALA A 473 3.64 -27.03 31.72
CA ALA A 473 3.63 -26.82 33.16
C ALA A 473 4.23 -28.04 33.85
N LYS A 474 5.25 -27.84 34.69
CA LYS A 474 5.95 -28.90 35.42
C LYS A 474 6.21 -28.50 36.87
N THR A 475 6.31 -29.51 37.72
CA THR A 475 6.65 -29.38 39.14
C THR A 475 7.84 -30.31 39.42
N LEU A 476 8.82 -29.81 40.16
CA LEU A 476 10.05 -30.49 40.50
C LEU A 476 10.13 -30.61 42.01
N GLU A 477 10.15 -31.84 42.51
CA GLU A 477 10.41 -32.14 43.92
C GLU A 477 11.93 -32.32 44.13
N LEU A 478 12.48 -31.59 45.08
CA LEU A 478 13.91 -31.51 45.36
C LEU A 478 14.19 -32.17 46.71
N SER A 479 14.39 -33.48 46.68
CA SER A 479 14.76 -34.30 47.84
C SER A 479 16.21 -34.81 47.71
N PRO A 480 17.17 -34.37 48.54
CA PRO A 480 17.08 -33.29 49.55
C PRO A 480 17.00 -31.90 48.91
N ALA A 481 16.50 -30.92 49.67
CA ALA A 481 16.31 -29.53 49.24
C ALA A 481 17.60 -28.86 48.74
N ARG A 482 17.51 -28.08 47.66
CA ARG A 482 18.67 -27.48 46.97
C ARG A 482 18.45 -26.00 46.68
N ARG A 483 19.54 -25.23 46.66
CA ARG A 483 19.49 -23.79 46.27
C ARG A 483 19.45 -23.56 44.77
N SER A 484 19.80 -24.55 43.96
CA SER A 484 19.70 -24.47 42.50
C SER A 484 19.25 -25.78 41.87
N VAL A 485 18.58 -25.67 40.73
CA VAL A 485 18.18 -26.79 39.87
C VAL A 485 18.26 -26.36 38.40
N ASP A 486 18.83 -27.22 37.56
CA ASP A 486 18.86 -27.01 36.12
C ASP A 486 17.63 -27.66 35.48
N VAL A 487 16.99 -26.95 34.55
CA VAL A 487 15.85 -27.43 33.77
C VAL A 487 16.22 -27.49 32.29
N SER A 488 15.80 -28.56 31.61
CA SER A 488 15.90 -28.69 30.15
C SER A 488 14.51 -28.81 29.54
N VAL A 489 14.31 -28.15 28.40
CA VAL A 489 13.03 -28.08 27.69
C VAL A 489 13.29 -28.17 26.17
N PRO A 490 12.67 -29.11 25.44
CA PRO A 490 12.78 -29.16 23.98
C PRO A 490 12.09 -27.95 23.34
N VAL A 491 12.76 -27.29 22.39
CA VAL A 491 12.25 -26.12 21.69
C VAL A 491 11.27 -26.54 20.59
N THR A 492 10.08 -25.94 20.60
CA THR A 492 9.00 -26.18 19.64
C THR A 492 8.66 -24.89 18.89
N ALA A 493 8.10 -24.98 17.68
CA ALA A 493 7.76 -23.80 16.88
C ALA A 493 6.71 -22.88 17.54
N ASP A 494 5.87 -23.41 18.44
CA ASP A 494 4.92 -22.63 19.24
C ASP A 494 5.62 -21.66 20.22
N MET A 495 6.90 -21.89 20.52
CA MET A 495 7.75 -21.00 21.32
C MET A 495 8.33 -19.83 20.51
N ALA A 496 8.28 -19.86 19.18
CA ALA A 496 8.73 -18.75 18.34
C ALA A 496 7.63 -17.68 18.18
N PRO A 497 7.98 -16.38 18.04
CA PRO A 497 9.33 -15.81 17.97
C PRO A 497 10.04 -15.63 19.34
N GLY A 498 9.36 -15.95 20.44
CA GLY A 498 9.98 -16.07 21.76
C GLY A 498 9.01 -16.54 22.85
N CYS A 499 9.58 -17.13 23.89
CA CYS A 499 8.85 -17.77 24.98
C CYS A 499 9.33 -17.32 26.35
N ILE A 500 8.44 -17.32 27.34
CA ILE A 500 8.77 -16.98 28.73
C ILE A 500 8.90 -18.27 29.54
N LEU A 501 10.05 -18.49 30.16
CA LEU A 501 10.21 -19.45 31.26
C LEU A 501 9.93 -18.69 32.57
N LEU A 502 8.81 -19.02 33.21
CA LEU A 502 8.40 -18.46 34.50
C LEU A 502 8.45 -19.58 35.55
N ALA A 503 9.23 -19.36 36.61
CA ALA A 503 9.36 -20.28 37.74
C ALA A 503 8.90 -19.61 39.04
N TRP A 504 8.33 -20.40 39.95
CA TRP A 504 7.98 -19.94 41.30
C TRP A 504 8.11 -21.05 42.35
N TYR A 505 8.30 -20.61 43.59
CA TYR A 505 8.52 -21.45 44.77
C TYR A 505 7.66 -20.91 45.93
N PRO A 506 6.71 -21.70 46.47
CA PRO A 506 5.96 -21.34 47.67
C PRO A 506 6.77 -21.62 48.95
N ARG A 507 7.00 -20.61 49.78
CA ARG A 507 7.88 -20.72 50.95
C ARG A 507 7.18 -21.29 52.19
N LEU A 508 7.82 -22.26 52.85
CA LEU A 508 7.39 -22.84 54.13
C LEU A 508 7.35 -21.87 55.32
N ALA A 509 8.22 -20.85 55.33
CA ALA A 509 8.56 -20.09 56.54
C ALA A 509 7.79 -18.76 56.73
N GLY A 510 6.77 -18.47 55.91
CA GLY A 510 6.02 -17.23 56.07
C GLY A 510 5.06 -16.88 54.94
N ASP A 511 4.29 -17.83 54.44
CA ASP A 511 3.13 -17.62 53.55
C ASP A 511 3.37 -16.68 52.34
N ASN A 512 4.54 -16.73 51.71
CA ASN A 512 4.84 -15.92 50.51
C ASN A 512 5.35 -16.80 49.37
N VAL A 513 5.13 -16.37 48.13
CA VAL A 513 5.64 -17.03 46.90
C VAL A 513 6.78 -16.20 46.32
N LEU A 514 7.91 -16.83 46.02
CA LEU A 514 9.00 -16.23 45.24
C LEU A 514 8.83 -16.59 43.77
N SER A 515 9.13 -15.67 42.86
CA SER A 515 9.02 -15.89 41.42
C SER A 515 10.13 -15.22 40.62
N ALA A 516 10.40 -15.77 39.43
CA ALA A 516 11.33 -15.21 38.46
C ALA A 516 10.93 -15.65 37.05
N ALA A 517 11.12 -14.79 36.06
CA ALA A 517 10.77 -15.06 34.68
C ALA A 517 11.84 -14.53 33.72
N VAL A 518 12.15 -15.31 32.69
CA VAL A 518 13.00 -14.87 31.57
C VAL A 518 12.28 -15.11 30.26
N TYR A 519 12.26 -14.09 29.41
CA TYR A 519 11.88 -14.19 28.00
C TYR A 519 13.09 -14.66 27.17
N ALA A 520 13.01 -15.82 26.53
CA ALA A 520 14.02 -16.34 25.61
C ALA A 520 13.53 -16.21 24.15
N PRO A 521 14.27 -15.52 23.26
CA PRO A 521 13.91 -15.47 21.84
C PRO A 521 14.11 -16.83 21.16
N GLN A 522 13.26 -17.15 20.18
CA GLN A 522 13.27 -18.43 19.47
C GLN A 522 13.06 -18.22 17.97
N ARG A 523 13.75 -19.00 17.13
CA ARG A 523 13.73 -18.87 15.66
C ARG A 523 12.84 -19.95 15.02
N GLU A 524 12.66 -19.88 13.70
CA GLU A 524 11.91 -20.86 12.89
C GLU A 524 10.41 -20.99 13.27
N MET A 525 9.68 -19.87 13.17
CA MET A 525 8.24 -19.77 13.48
C MET A 525 7.30 -20.48 12.51
N LEU A 526 7.69 -20.61 11.23
CA LEU A 526 6.88 -21.24 10.18
C LEU A 526 7.22 -22.74 10.12
N GLN A 527 6.26 -23.60 10.46
CA GLN A 527 6.45 -25.05 10.44
C GLN A 527 6.43 -25.61 9.01
N HIS A 528 5.58 -25.06 8.15
CA HIS A 528 5.47 -25.47 6.76
C HIS A 528 6.66 -24.94 5.92
N LYS A 529 7.57 -25.83 5.53
CA LYS A 529 8.72 -25.48 4.66
C LYS A 529 8.32 -25.66 3.20
N ILE A 530 8.56 -24.62 2.39
CA ILE A 530 8.11 -24.52 0.99
C ILE A 530 9.27 -24.03 0.12
N SER A 531 9.33 -24.49 -1.13
CA SER A 531 10.24 -23.93 -2.15
C SER A 531 9.51 -23.67 -3.47
N VAL A 532 10.04 -22.72 -4.25
CA VAL A 532 9.55 -22.38 -5.60
C VAL A 532 10.64 -22.60 -6.64
N THR A 533 10.30 -23.32 -7.71
CA THR A 533 11.21 -23.65 -8.81
C THR A 533 10.53 -23.46 -10.16
N SER A 534 11.32 -23.26 -11.20
CA SER A 534 10.87 -23.31 -12.60
C SER A 534 11.25 -24.66 -13.20
N ALA A 535 10.38 -25.26 -14.01
CA ALA A 535 10.71 -26.50 -14.73
C ALA A 535 11.86 -26.32 -15.72
N SER A 536 12.06 -25.09 -16.22
CA SER A 536 13.25 -24.69 -16.96
C SER A 536 14.46 -24.51 -16.01
N SER A 537 15.54 -25.25 -16.26
CA SER A 537 16.77 -25.22 -15.46
C SER A 537 17.57 -23.91 -15.53
N GLY A 538 17.21 -23.00 -16.45
CA GLY A 538 17.86 -21.69 -16.62
C GLY A 538 17.09 -20.55 -15.95
N SER A 539 17.81 -19.52 -15.50
CA SER A 539 17.26 -18.24 -15.03
C SER A 539 16.81 -17.31 -16.16
N LEU A 540 17.16 -17.64 -17.42
CA LEU A 540 16.79 -16.87 -18.59
C LEU A 540 15.62 -17.52 -19.33
N LEU A 541 14.50 -16.81 -19.40
CA LEU A 541 13.31 -17.19 -20.15
C LEU A 541 13.27 -16.49 -21.51
N ARG A 542 12.71 -17.18 -22.51
CA ARG A 542 12.26 -16.54 -23.74
C ARG A 542 11.00 -15.70 -23.43
N PRO A 543 10.88 -14.45 -23.91
CA PRO A 543 9.64 -13.68 -23.80
C PRO A 543 8.49 -14.37 -24.54
N ASN A 544 7.26 -14.25 -24.03
CA ASN A 544 6.07 -14.94 -24.53
C ASN A 544 6.25 -16.47 -24.69
N GLY A 545 7.09 -17.07 -23.83
CA GLY A 545 7.26 -18.52 -23.74
C GLY A 545 6.36 -19.08 -22.64
N LEU A 546 5.79 -20.27 -22.84
CA LEU A 546 5.08 -20.98 -21.79
C LEU A 546 6.08 -21.53 -20.77
N VAL A 547 5.86 -21.23 -19.49
CA VAL A 547 6.76 -21.65 -18.40
C VAL A 547 5.94 -22.26 -17.26
N GLU A 548 6.33 -23.46 -16.84
CA GLU A 548 5.78 -24.13 -15.67
C GLU A 548 6.56 -23.74 -14.41
N PHE A 549 5.84 -23.20 -13.42
CA PHE A 549 6.34 -22.97 -12.07
C PHE A 549 5.82 -24.08 -11.14
N ARG A 550 6.71 -24.58 -10.28
CA ARG A 550 6.45 -25.66 -9.34
C ARG A 550 6.67 -25.16 -7.92
N VAL A 551 5.66 -25.28 -7.07
CA VAL A 551 5.75 -25.04 -5.64
C VAL A 551 5.73 -26.40 -4.94
N SER A 552 6.79 -26.70 -4.19
CA SER A 552 6.93 -27.94 -3.43
C SER A 552 6.64 -27.67 -1.95
N GLY A 553 5.78 -28.49 -1.35
CA GLY A 553 5.27 -28.34 0.02
C GLY A 553 4.35 -29.51 0.41
N GLU A 554 3.63 -29.40 1.52
CA GLU A 554 2.80 -30.50 2.02
C GLU A 554 1.55 -30.73 1.13
N ALA A 555 1.19 -31.99 0.92
CA ALA A 555 0.04 -32.37 0.09
C ALA A 555 -1.27 -31.81 0.67
N GLY A 556 -2.15 -31.30 -0.19
CA GLY A 556 -3.39 -30.67 0.29
C GLY A 556 -3.18 -29.31 0.99
N SER A 557 -2.04 -28.64 0.76
CA SER A 557 -1.89 -27.21 1.06
C SER A 557 -2.56 -26.34 0.01
N GLN A 558 -2.99 -25.13 0.39
CA GLN A 558 -3.38 -24.08 -0.55
C GLN A 558 -2.19 -23.16 -0.82
N ALA A 559 -1.63 -23.23 -2.03
CA ALA A 559 -0.49 -22.46 -2.48
C ALA A 559 -0.89 -21.23 -3.32
N ALA A 560 -0.02 -20.24 -3.30
CA ALA A 560 -0.18 -18.97 -4.00
C ALA A 560 1.15 -18.48 -4.56
N LEU A 561 1.15 -18.09 -5.84
CA LEU A 561 2.27 -17.50 -6.55
C LEU A 561 2.07 -16.00 -6.77
N LEU A 562 3.17 -15.24 -6.73
CA LEU A 562 3.28 -13.87 -7.23
C LEU A 562 4.51 -13.76 -8.13
N GLY A 563 4.38 -13.07 -9.27
CA GLY A 563 5.50 -12.66 -10.13
C GLY A 563 5.40 -11.18 -10.48
N GLY A 564 6.43 -10.41 -10.13
CA GLY A 564 6.51 -8.96 -10.35
C GLY A 564 7.84 -8.49 -10.96
N ASP A 565 7.84 -7.29 -11.53
CA ASP A 565 9.00 -6.61 -12.12
C ASP A 565 10.00 -6.14 -11.04
N ASP A 566 11.30 -6.41 -11.19
CA ASP A 566 12.32 -5.94 -10.26
C ASP A 566 12.46 -4.40 -10.26
N ASN A 567 12.11 -3.71 -11.35
CA ASN A 567 12.02 -2.24 -11.35
C ASN A 567 10.86 -1.74 -10.49
N ALA A 568 9.81 -2.53 -10.28
CA ALA A 568 8.72 -2.19 -9.36
C ALA A 568 9.17 -2.33 -7.88
N ILE A 569 10.11 -3.24 -7.60
CA ILE A 569 10.77 -3.33 -6.28
C ILE A 569 11.63 -2.09 -6.06
N LEU A 570 12.51 -1.75 -7.02
CA LEU A 570 13.44 -0.63 -6.92
C LEU A 570 12.75 0.75 -6.88
N THR A 571 11.57 0.88 -7.48
CA THR A 571 10.72 2.09 -7.40
C THR A 571 9.82 2.11 -6.15
N GLY A 572 9.88 1.10 -5.27
CA GLY A 572 9.12 1.05 -4.01
C GLY A 572 7.63 0.69 -4.16
N LEU A 573 7.19 0.27 -5.36
CA LEU A 573 5.83 -0.19 -5.63
C LEU A 573 5.56 -1.57 -5.02
N THR A 574 6.58 -2.42 -4.90
CA THR A 574 6.51 -3.76 -4.28
C THR A 574 7.62 -3.92 -3.23
N ARG A 575 7.59 -5.00 -2.42
CA ARG A 575 8.66 -5.28 -1.43
C ARG A 575 9.75 -6.17 -2.03
N GLU A 576 10.96 -6.06 -1.47
CA GLU A 576 12.16 -6.79 -1.93
C GLU A 576 12.02 -8.33 -1.85
N ASN A 577 11.07 -8.84 -1.07
CA ASN A 577 10.87 -10.27 -0.86
C ASN A 577 10.02 -10.97 -1.94
N GLY A 578 9.74 -10.35 -3.09
CA GLY A 578 9.02 -10.99 -4.21
C GLY A 578 7.57 -11.43 -3.93
N LEU A 579 7.10 -11.14 -2.72
CA LEU A 579 5.75 -11.36 -2.24
C LEU A 579 5.07 -9.99 -2.17
N GLY A 580 3.75 -10.00 -2.25
CA GLY A 580 2.97 -8.76 -2.35
C GLY A 580 3.12 -7.89 -1.10
N SER A 581 2.73 -6.62 -1.23
CA SER A 581 2.66 -5.71 -0.10
C SER A 581 1.78 -6.34 1.00
N GLY A 582 2.32 -6.47 2.22
CA GLY A 582 1.56 -6.94 3.39
C GLY A 582 1.83 -8.37 3.84
N LEU A 583 2.66 -9.14 3.13
CA LEU A 583 3.11 -10.47 3.56
C LEU A 583 4.64 -10.60 3.53
N ASP A 584 5.28 -10.43 4.68
CA ASP A 584 6.71 -10.69 4.90
C ASP A 584 6.98 -11.16 6.33
N MET A 585 8.14 -11.78 6.56
CA MET A 585 8.46 -12.38 7.87
C MET A 585 8.38 -11.37 9.01
N TYR A 586 8.90 -10.15 8.81
CA TYR A 586 8.86 -9.07 9.80
C TYR A 586 7.44 -8.65 10.21
N THR A 587 6.49 -8.58 9.26
CA THR A 587 5.08 -8.28 9.60
C THR A 587 4.45 -9.44 10.36
N ILE A 588 4.78 -10.69 10.01
CA ILE A 588 4.23 -11.89 10.68
C ILE A 588 4.80 -12.04 12.09
N GLU A 589 6.10 -11.85 12.28
CA GLU A 589 6.76 -11.89 13.60
C GLU A 589 6.15 -10.84 14.54
N ARG A 590 6.05 -9.57 14.11
CA ARG A 590 5.44 -8.51 14.94
C ARG A 590 3.95 -8.73 15.22
N GLU A 591 3.21 -9.33 14.28
CA GLU A 591 1.82 -9.72 14.51
C GLU A 591 1.72 -10.81 15.60
N VAL A 592 2.57 -11.84 15.53
CA VAL A 592 2.60 -12.95 16.50
C VAL A 592 3.13 -12.49 17.89
N GLU A 593 4.14 -11.62 17.93
CA GLU A 593 4.63 -11.01 19.18
C GLU A 593 3.53 -10.27 19.95
N SER A 594 2.57 -9.65 19.24
CA SER A 594 1.46 -8.93 19.86
C SER A 594 0.57 -9.83 20.75
N PHE A 595 0.62 -11.15 20.56
CA PHE A 595 -0.15 -12.10 21.37
C PHE A 595 0.46 -12.39 22.74
N THR A 596 1.78 -12.18 22.90
CA THR A 596 2.54 -12.49 24.14
C THR A 596 2.02 -11.78 25.39
N GLY A 597 1.33 -10.63 25.24
CA GLY A 597 0.78 -9.85 26.35
C GLY A 597 1.81 -9.05 27.15
N LEU A 598 3.06 -9.06 26.70
CA LEU A 598 4.14 -8.21 27.20
C LEU A 598 3.85 -6.73 26.91
N LYS A 599 4.34 -5.83 27.77
CA LYS A 599 4.19 -4.37 27.55
C LYS A 599 4.92 -3.98 26.26
N HIS A 600 4.21 -3.29 25.36
CA HIS A 600 4.75 -2.85 24.06
C HIS A 600 6.02 -1.98 24.16
N SER A 601 6.31 -1.38 25.32
CA SER A 601 7.58 -0.69 25.61
C SER A 601 8.81 -1.60 25.56
N LEU A 602 8.68 -2.90 25.85
CA LEU A 602 9.79 -3.88 25.84
C LEU A 602 10.35 -4.14 24.44
N PHE A 603 9.59 -3.80 23.39
CA PHE A 603 9.96 -4.00 21.98
C PHE A 603 10.10 -2.68 21.21
N LYS A 604 10.07 -1.52 21.90
CA LYS A 604 10.20 -0.22 21.23
C LYS A 604 11.65 0.02 20.81
N ASN A 605 11.86 0.11 19.49
CA ASN A 605 13.10 0.51 18.81
C ASN A 605 14.28 -0.49 18.89
N GLU A 606 14.05 -1.74 19.33
CA GLU A 606 15.04 -2.82 19.19
C GLU A 606 14.62 -3.79 18.09
N ASP A 607 15.32 -3.77 16.95
CA ASP A 607 15.06 -4.69 15.83
C ASP A 607 15.44 -6.15 16.14
N HIS A 608 16.22 -6.38 17.22
CA HIS A 608 16.63 -7.70 17.70
C HIS A 608 16.61 -7.75 19.22
N LEU A 609 16.15 -8.87 19.78
CA LEU A 609 16.08 -9.15 21.22
C LEU A 609 17.40 -9.75 21.76
N PRO A 610 17.71 -9.63 23.07
CA PRO A 610 18.97 -10.11 23.67
C PRO A 610 19.16 -11.63 23.54
N SER A 611 20.36 -12.07 23.13
CA SER A 611 20.61 -13.47 22.76
C SER A 611 20.51 -14.50 23.89
N LEU A 612 20.76 -14.09 25.15
CA LEU A 612 20.59 -14.94 26.34
C LEU A 612 19.21 -14.75 27.02
N GLY A 613 18.30 -14.00 26.39
CA GLY A 613 16.98 -13.67 26.94
C GLY A 613 16.97 -12.45 27.86
N LEU A 614 15.76 -12.01 28.25
CA LEU A 614 15.49 -10.82 29.05
C LEU A 614 14.82 -11.20 30.38
N ASP A 615 15.37 -10.80 31.53
CA ASP A 615 14.73 -10.98 32.84
C ASP A 615 13.48 -10.07 32.92
N LEU A 616 12.31 -10.66 33.10
CA LEU A 616 11.02 -9.97 33.24
C LEU A 616 10.70 -9.61 34.70
N GLY A 617 11.74 -9.37 35.50
CA GLY A 617 11.70 -9.07 36.91
C GLY A 617 10.80 -7.88 37.29
N GLY A 618 10.57 -7.72 38.59
CA GLY A 618 9.66 -6.70 39.12
C GLY A 618 10.07 -6.21 40.50
N ARG A 619 9.29 -5.26 41.06
CA ARG A 619 9.53 -4.77 42.42
C ARG A 619 9.29 -5.87 43.45
N ASN A 620 8.35 -6.76 43.19
CA ASN A 620 8.05 -7.96 43.97
C ASN A 620 7.59 -9.09 43.04
N SER A 621 7.31 -10.27 43.60
CA SER A 621 6.87 -11.43 42.83
C SER A 621 5.52 -11.25 42.12
N SER A 622 4.61 -10.40 42.63
CA SER A 622 3.35 -10.10 41.94
C SER A 622 3.58 -9.34 40.62
N ASP A 623 4.57 -8.45 40.59
CA ASP A 623 4.97 -7.74 39.38
C ASP A 623 5.59 -8.69 38.34
N VAL A 624 6.35 -9.71 38.76
CA VAL A 624 6.92 -10.72 37.84
C VAL A 624 5.82 -11.47 37.08
N PHE A 625 4.78 -11.93 37.78
CA PHE A 625 3.62 -12.56 37.14
C PHE A 625 2.92 -11.59 36.18
N SER A 626 2.69 -10.34 36.60
CA SER A 626 2.04 -9.34 35.74
C SER A 626 2.90 -8.90 34.54
N ASN A 627 4.23 -8.88 34.68
CA ASN A 627 5.17 -8.57 33.59
C ASN A 627 5.27 -9.74 32.61
N ALA A 628 5.18 -10.99 33.09
CA ALA A 628 5.05 -12.19 32.26
C ALA A 628 3.66 -12.38 31.63
N GLY A 629 2.73 -11.44 31.81
CA GLY A 629 1.39 -11.49 31.22
C GLY A 629 0.40 -12.45 31.93
N MET A 630 0.69 -12.87 33.16
CA MET A 630 -0.07 -13.89 33.91
C MET A 630 -0.77 -13.33 35.16
N VAL A 631 -1.73 -14.09 35.68
CA VAL A 631 -2.34 -13.92 37.01
C VAL A 631 -2.17 -15.21 37.82
N LEU A 632 -1.79 -15.07 39.09
CA LEU A 632 -1.65 -16.16 40.05
C LEU A 632 -2.79 -16.09 41.10
N LEU A 633 -3.45 -17.21 41.33
CA LEU A 633 -4.29 -17.46 42.50
C LEU A 633 -3.55 -18.42 43.42
N THR A 634 -3.38 -18.04 44.67
CA THR A 634 -2.77 -18.89 45.70
C THR A 634 -3.33 -18.49 47.07
N ASP A 635 -3.12 -19.38 48.03
CA ASP A 635 -3.36 -19.26 49.47
C ASP A 635 -2.23 -18.49 50.16
N GLY A 636 -1.04 -18.47 49.56
CA GLY A 636 0.04 -17.56 49.95
C GLY A 636 -0.33 -16.09 49.80
N LEU A 637 0.18 -15.26 50.72
CA LEU A 637 -0.04 -13.82 50.81
C LEU A 637 0.68 -13.06 49.67
N VAL A 638 0.09 -13.06 48.47
CA VAL A 638 0.56 -12.21 47.36
C VAL A 638 0.28 -10.74 47.69
N ILE A 639 1.33 -9.96 47.92
CA ILE A 639 1.21 -8.52 48.15
C ILE A 639 0.90 -7.84 46.81
N ALA A 640 -0.38 -7.62 46.53
CA ALA A 640 -0.77 -6.63 45.53
C ALA A 640 -0.24 -5.26 45.98
N SER A 641 0.58 -4.62 45.16
CA SER A 641 0.86 -3.20 45.34
C SER A 641 -0.46 -2.44 45.15
N ASN A 642 -0.79 -1.52 46.07
CA ASN A 642 -1.85 -0.55 45.81
C ASN A 642 -1.51 0.14 44.48
N LYS A 643 -2.50 0.24 43.57
CA LYS A 643 -2.36 1.03 42.36
C LYS A 643 -1.95 2.44 42.76
N LEU A 644 -0.68 2.77 42.55
CA LEU A 644 -0.34 4.13 42.17
C LEU A 644 -1.04 4.35 40.83
N GLU A 645 -1.87 5.39 40.79
CA GLU A 645 -2.39 5.90 39.54
C GLU A 645 -1.19 6.10 38.61
N ALA A 646 -1.28 5.54 37.40
CA ALA A 646 -0.31 5.90 36.38
C ALA A 646 -0.55 7.38 36.12
N SER A 647 0.35 8.24 36.63
CA SER A 647 0.42 9.61 36.17
C SER A 647 0.55 9.52 34.66
N GLU A 648 -0.49 9.97 33.95
CA GLU A 648 -0.35 10.24 32.52
C GLU A 648 0.91 11.11 32.38
N PRO A 649 1.81 10.82 31.43
CA PRO A 649 2.81 11.82 31.10
C PRO A 649 2.02 13.06 30.70
N GLU A 650 2.12 14.14 31.48
CA GLU A 650 1.59 15.44 31.09
C GLU A 650 2.31 15.84 29.80
N THR A 651 1.72 15.48 28.67
CA THR A 651 2.07 16.06 27.39
C THR A 651 1.60 17.50 27.46
N GLY A 652 2.49 18.38 27.97
CA GLY A 652 2.34 19.83 28.06
C GLY A 652 2.19 20.53 26.70
N THR A 653 1.77 19.81 25.66
CA THR A 653 1.35 20.31 24.37
C THR A 653 -0.16 20.52 24.39
N ARG A 654 -0.57 21.63 25.00
CA ARG A 654 -1.86 22.26 24.72
C ARG A 654 -2.01 22.35 23.20
N ALA A 655 -3.09 21.81 22.63
CA ALA A 655 -3.34 21.93 21.20
C ALA A 655 -3.24 23.42 20.80
N PRO A 656 -2.56 23.77 19.68
CA PRO A 656 -2.38 25.17 19.31
C PRO A 656 -3.76 25.80 19.10
N GLN A 657 -4.17 26.64 20.05
CA GLN A 657 -5.38 27.44 19.90
C GLN A 657 -5.19 28.33 18.66
N ALA A 658 -6.22 28.43 17.83
CA ALA A 658 -6.18 29.10 16.54
C ALA A 658 -5.90 30.62 16.72
N GLY A 659 -4.62 30.96 16.78
CA GLY A 659 -4.13 32.34 16.74
C GLY A 659 -3.91 32.81 15.29
N PRO A 660 -3.84 34.13 15.06
CA PRO A 660 -3.77 34.73 13.72
C PRO A 660 -2.49 34.42 12.92
N TYR A 661 -1.55 33.65 13.48
CA TYR A 661 -0.30 33.23 12.84
C TYR A 661 -0.28 31.75 12.41
N ALA A 662 -1.42 31.05 12.44
CA ALA A 662 -1.54 29.65 12.00
C ALA A 662 -1.62 29.47 10.45
N PHE A 663 -1.38 30.54 9.68
CA PHE A 663 -1.54 30.59 8.22
C PHE A 663 -0.24 30.35 7.44
N SER A 664 0.50 29.29 7.80
CA SER A 664 1.62 28.76 7.01
C SER A 664 1.40 27.30 6.60
N ARG A 665 0.15 26.85 6.52
CA ARG A 665 -0.19 25.68 5.70
C ARG A 665 0.07 26.05 4.24
N VAL A 666 1.23 25.64 3.73
CA VAL A 666 1.38 25.39 2.30
C VAL A 666 0.23 24.47 1.91
N PRO A 667 -0.63 24.83 0.94
CA PRO A 667 -1.72 23.95 0.53
C PRO A 667 -1.12 22.61 0.09
N SER A 668 -1.73 21.50 0.51
CA SER A 668 -1.31 20.16 0.09
C SER A 668 -1.21 20.15 -1.45
N PRO A 669 -0.11 19.67 -2.05
CA PRO A 669 0.05 19.71 -3.50
C PRO A 669 -1.13 18.99 -4.18
N PRO A 670 -1.64 19.51 -5.32
CA PRO A 670 -2.87 19.03 -5.93
C PRO A 670 -2.71 17.57 -6.40
N SER A 671 -3.35 16.68 -5.63
CA SER A 671 -3.31 15.22 -5.75
C SER A 671 -1.93 14.57 -5.47
N PRO A 672 -1.89 13.41 -4.79
CA PRO A 672 -0.66 12.66 -4.59
C PRO A 672 -0.18 12.08 -5.93
N ARG A 673 1.00 12.51 -6.37
CA ARG A 673 1.74 11.97 -7.51
C ARG A 673 2.85 11.05 -7.04
N TYR A 674 3.05 9.92 -7.70
CA TYR A 674 4.13 8.99 -7.42
C TYR A 674 5.19 9.08 -8.51
N TYR A 675 6.36 9.62 -8.16
CA TYR A 675 7.48 9.80 -9.10
C TYR A 675 8.26 8.50 -9.24
N LEU A 676 8.26 7.94 -10.45
CA LEU A 676 8.98 6.71 -10.75
C LEU A 676 10.45 7.02 -11.06
N THR A 677 11.38 6.38 -10.34
CA THR A 677 12.82 6.51 -10.60
C THR A 677 13.29 5.72 -11.84
N ARG A 678 12.48 4.74 -12.30
CA ARG A 678 12.75 3.88 -13.45
C ARG A 678 11.48 3.62 -14.24
N THR A 679 11.63 3.34 -15.53
CA THR A 679 10.51 2.86 -16.35
C THR A 679 10.08 1.46 -15.91
N LEU A 680 8.76 1.27 -15.82
CA LEU A 680 8.15 -0.01 -15.48
C LEU A 680 7.82 -0.79 -16.76
N SER A 681 7.77 -2.12 -16.67
CA SER A 681 7.10 -2.92 -17.69
C SER A 681 5.60 -2.59 -17.76
N PRO A 682 4.94 -2.74 -18.93
CA PRO A 682 3.50 -2.49 -19.08
C PRO A 682 2.63 -3.33 -18.14
N HIS A 683 3.14 -4.47 -17.69
CA HIS A 683 2.52 -5.33 -16.69
C HIS A 683 3.51 -5.48 -15.51
N VAL A 684 3.35 -4.63 -14.49
CA VAL A 684 4.14 -4.68 -13.24
C VAL A 684 4.00 -6.02 -12.53
N THR A 685 2.78 -6.58 -12.56
CA THR A 685 2.43 -7.90 -12.05
C THR A 685 2.02 -8.75 -13.24
N TRP A 686 2.64 -9.92 -13.43
CA TRP A 686 2.34 -10.81 -14.57
C TRP A 686 1.78 -12.19 -14.14
N MET A 687 1.96 -12.55 -12.86
CA MET A 687 1.44 -13.76 -12.25
C MET A 687 0.89 -13.47 -10.85
N PHE A 688 -0.41 -13.73 -10.64
CA PHE A 688 -1.09 -13.70 -9.35
C PHE A 688 -2.08 -14.86 -9.35
N THR A 689 -1.67 -16.05 -8.88
CA THR A 689 -2.50 -17.27 -9.01
C THR A 689 -2.49 -18.13 -7.75
N ASN A 690 -3.60 -18.83 -7.50
CA ASN A 690 -3.78 -19.75 -6.38
C ASN A 690 -4.03 -21.18 -6.90
N PHE A 691 -3.64 -22.19 -6.13
CA PHE A 691 -3.83 -23.60 -6.45
C PHE A 691 -3.57 -24.51 -5.24
N THR A 692 -4.14 -25.71 -5.28
CA THR A 692 -3.87 -26.77 -4.33
C THR A 692 -2.57 -27.51 -4.68
N ILE A 693 -1.75 -27.86 -3.68
CA ILE A 693 -0.63 -28.80 -3.84
C ILE A 693 -1.18 -30.24 -3.95
N GLY A 694 -0.69 -31.00 -4.92
CA GLY A 694 -1.11 -32.37 -5.18
C GLY A 694 -0.63 -33.39 -4.14
N ASN A 695 -1.08 -34.64 -4.28
CA ASN A 695 -0.69 -35.76 -3.39
C ASN A 695 0.79 -36.16 -3.54
N ASP A 696 1.46 -35.67 -4.58
CA ASP A 696 2.89 -35.78 -4.86
C ASP A 696 3.74 -34.72 -4.15
N GLY A 697 3.13 -33.82 -3.36
CA GLY A 697 3.83 -32.74 -2.66
C GLY A 697 4.27 -31.60 -3.59
N VAL A 698 3.77 -31.57 -4.82
CA VAL A 698 4.07 -30.53 -5.81
C VAL A 698 2.76 -29.95 -6.35
N GLY A 699 2.66 -28.63 -6.43
CA GLY A 699 1.62 -27.96 -7.19
C GLY A 699 2.25 -27.18 -8.33
N THR A 700 1.70 -27.29 -9.54
CA THR A 700 2.25 -26.62 -10.73
C THR A 700 1.26 -25.65 -11.36
N ARG A 701 1.80 -24.56 -11.92
CA ARG A 701 1.06 -23.59 -12.73
C ARG A 701 1.88 -23.17 -13.93
N GLU A 702 1.25 -23.26 -15.09
CA GLU A 702 1.78 -22.74 -16.34
C GLU A 702 1.37 -21.27 -16.51
N ARG A 703 2.31 -20.44 -16.97
CA ARG A 703 2.06 -19.04 -17.30
C ARG A 703 2.95 -18.62 -18.46
N TRP A 704 2.42 -17.78 -19.34
CA TRP A 704 3.20 -17.13 -20.38
C TRP A 704 4.14 -16.09 -19.74
N SER A 705 5.42 -16.16 -20.08
CA SER A 705 6.41 -15.18 -19.63
C SER A 705 6.13 -13.79 -20.23
N PRO A 706 6.48 -12.70 -19.54
CA PRO A 706 6.29 -11.35 -20.06
C PRO A 706 6.91 -11.14 -21.44
N VAL A 707 6.16 -10.46 -22.32
CA VAL A 707 6.61 -10.12 -23.69
C VAL A 707 7.76 -9.10 -23.66
N THR A 708 7.78 -8.22 -22.66
CA THR A 708 8.85 -7.24 -22.47
C THR A 708 10.10 -7.89 -21.84
N PRO A 709 11.30 -7.65 -22.39
CA PRO A 709 12.55 -7.97 -21.72
C PRO A 709 12.68 -7.24 -20.37
N GLY A 710 13.02 -7.96 -19.31
CA GLY A 710 13.08 -7.43 -17.94
C GLY A 710 13.64 -8.44 -16.94
N GLU A 711 13.87 -7.97 -15.72
CA GLU A 711 14.18 -8.80 -14.55
C GLU A 711 12.93 -8.92 -13.68
N TRP A 712 12.67 -10.13 -13.17
CA TRP A 712 11.44 -10.49 -12.48
C TRP A 712 11.76 -11.31 -11.24
N THR A 713 11.06 -11.05 -10.15
CA THR A 713 11.11 -11.86 -8.94
C THR A 713 9.80 -12.63 -8.78
N VAL A 714 9.91 -13.93 -8.50
CA VAL A 714 8.78 -14.82 -8.23
C VAL A 714 8.83 -15.27 -6.77
N GLY A 715 7.78 -14.95 -6.01
CA GLY A 715 7.58 -15.40 -4.63
C GLY A 715 6.44 -16.41 -4.53
N ALA A 716 6.49 -17.27 -3.51
CA ALA A 716 5.42 -18.22 -3.20
C ALA A 716 5.17 -18.32 -1.69
N PHE A 717 3.92 -18.61 -1.31
CA PHE A 717 3.54 -19.05 0.03
C PHE A 717 2.47 -20.14 -0.07
N ALA A 718 2.26 -20.92 0.98
CA ALA A 718 1.13 -21.83 1.07
C ALA A 718 0.65 -22.03 2.51
N VAL A 719 -0.62 -22.35 2.66
CA VAL A 719 -1.26 -22.60 3.96
C VAL A 719 -1.74 -24.05 4.02
N HIS A 720 -1.26 -24.79 5.02
CA HIS A 720 -1.66 -26.17 5.28
C HIS A 720 -2.56 -26.23 6.54
N PRO A 721 -3.61 -27.08 6.59
CA PRO A 721 -4.51 -27.16 7.76
C PRO A 721 -3.83 -27.49 9.10
N THR A 722 -2.72 -28.24 9.08
CA THR A 722 -2.00 -28.64 10.32
C THR A 722 -0.61 -28.04 10.49
N LEU A 723 0.04 -27.60 9.41
CA LEU A 723 1.40 -26.99 9.46
C LEU A 723 1.34 -25.45 9.36
N GLY A 724 0.16 -24.90 9.07
CA GLY A 724 -0.06 -23.47 8.97
C GLY A 724 0.56 -22.81 7.74
N LEU A 725 0.86 -21.52 7.87
CA LEU A 725 1.54 -20.73 6.86
C LEU A 725 3.00 -21.16 6.68
N GLY A 726 3.40 -21.33 5.41
CA GLY A 726 4.78 -21.42 4.97
C GLY A 726 5.07 -20.37 3.90
N ILE A 727 6.32 -19.93 3.84
CA ILE A 727 6.80 -18.94 2.85
C ILE A 727 8.06 -19.50 2.17
N ALA A 728 8.13 -19.40 0.84
CA ALA A 728 9.28 -19.80 0.05
C ALA A 728 10.27 -18.62 -0.14
N GLU A 729 11.56 -18.94 -0.28
CA GLU A 729 12.55 -17.94 -0.70
C GLU A 729 12.28 -17.46 -2.15
N PRO A 730 12.43 -16.15 -2.45
CA PRO A 730 12.06 -15.62 -3.76
C PRO A 730 13.08 -15.97 -4.84
N ARG A 731 12.61 -16.30 -6.04
CA ARG A 731 13.45 -16.69 -7.18
C ARG A 731 13.48 -15.60 -8.25
N LYS A 732 14.68 -15.14 -8.59
CA LYS A 732 14.90 -14.19 -9.70
C LYS A 732 14.97 -14.90 -11.05
N VAL A 733 14.37 -14.27 -12.06
CA VAL A 733 14.23 -14.77 -13.43
C VAL A 733 14.31 -13.59 -14.39
N ALA A 734 14.97 -13.73 -15.53
CA ALA A 734 15.08 -12.66 -16.54
C ALA A 734 14.42 -13.09 -17.86
N THR A 735 13.74 -12.16 -18.52
CA THR A 735 13.35 -12.28 -19.94
C THR A 735 14.29 -11.43 -20.78
N ALA A 736 14.91 -12.00 -21.82
CA ALA A 736 15.71 -11.21 -22.76
C ALA A 736 15.52 -11.69 -24.21
N LEU A 737 15.56 -10.72 -25.13
CA LEU A 737 15.75 -10.96 -26.56
C LEU A 737 17.21 -10.68 -26.90
N PRO A 738 17.86 -11.48 -27.78
CA PRO A 738 19.21 -11.19 -28.26
C PRO A 738 19.33 -9.79 -28.89
N ILE A 739 18.30 -9.39 -29.65
CA ILE A 739 18.09 -8.04 -30.19
C ILE A 739 16.62 -7.67 -29.95
N SER A 740 16.37 -6.43 -29.53
CA SER A 740 15.03 -5.83 -29.45
C SER A 740 14.96 -4.54 -30.26
N LEU A 741 13.80 -4.30 -30.89
CA LEU A 741 13.54 -3.13 -31.73
C LEU A 741 12.37 -2.32 -31.15
N THR A 742 12.54 -1.01 -31.03
CA THR A 742 11.50 -0.06 -30.58
C THR A 742 11.47 1.15 -31.51
N ALA A 743 10.30 1.76 -31.71
CA ALA A 743 10.18 3.03 -32.41
C ALA A 743 9.25 3.99 -31.66
N GLU A 744 9.65 5.26 -31.62
CA GLU A 744 8.90 6.37 -31.04
C GLU A 744 8.05 7.02 -32.15
N LEU A 745 6.73 7.13 -31.91
CA LEU A 745 5.74 7.51 -32.91
C LEU A 745 4.65 8.38 -32.23
N PRO A 746 4.10 9.39 -32.92
CA PRO A 746 2.96 10.17 -32.41
C PRO A 746 1.64 9.39 -32.53
N ASP A 747 0.67 9.70 -31.66
CA ASP A 747 -0.68 9.11 -31.69
C ASP A 747 -1.44 9.41 -33.00
N THR A 748 -1.25 10.61 -33.53
CA THR A 748 -1.91 11.11 -34.75
C THR A 748 -0.93 11.93 -35.57
N LEU A 749 -1.09 11.92 -36.89
CA LEU A 749 -0.29 12.68 -37.86
C LEU A 749 -1.24 13.41 -38.83
N GLN A 750 -0.92 14.61 -39.30
CA GLN A 750 -1.68 15.22 -40.39
C GLN A 750 -1.16 14.75 -41.75
N LYS A 751 -2.06 14.64 -42.73
CA LYS A 751 -1.72 14.36 -44.13
C LYS A 751 -0.81 15.47 -44.67
N GLY A 752 0.35 15.07 -45.21
CA GLY A 752 1.37 15.96 -45.74
C GLY A 752 2.48 16.32 -44.76
N GLU A 753 2.39 15.92 -43.48
CA GLU A 753 3.50 16.09 -42.52
C GLU A 753 4.60 15.05 -42.77
N THR A 754 5.87 15.48 -42.63
CA THR A 754 7.04 14.59 -42.57
C THR A 754 7.26 14.13 -41.14
N LEU A 755 7.21 12.81 -40.91
CA LEU A 755 7.54 12.16 -39.66
C LEU A 755 8.96 11.56 -39.72
N ALA A 756 9.74 11.77 -38.67
CA ALA A 756 10.98 11.04 -38.43
C ALA A 756 10.69 9.81 -37.56
N VAL A 757 10.59 8.63 -38.18
CA VAL A 757 10.39 7.36 -37.47
C VAL A 757 11.74 6.89 -36.94
N ILE A 758 12.04 7.24 -35.69
CA ILE A 758 13.27 6.84 -35.00
C ILE A 758 13.11 5.41 -34.51
N VAL A 759 14.04 4.56 -34.94
CA VAL A 759 14.11 3.12 -34.61
C VAL A 759 15.34 2.90 -33.75
N THR A 760 15.14 2.50 -32.49
CA THR A 760 16.21 2.09 -31.60
C THR A 760 16.35 0.57 -31.62
N LEU A 761 17.53 0.10 -32.02
CA LEU A 761 17.96 -1.27 -31.84
C LEU A 761 18.73 -1.39 -30.53
N LYS A 762 18.45 -2.43 -29.74
CA LYS A 762 19.20 -2.75 -28.53
C LYS A 762 19.66 -4.20 -28.59
N SER A 763 20.95 -4.43 -28.36
CA SER A 763 21.58 -5.75 -28.37
C SER A 763 21.90 -6.19 -26.94
N THR A 764 21.62 -7.45 -26.61
CA THR A 764 22.12 -8.10 -25.39
C THR A 764 23.32 -9.01 -25.67
N LEU A 765 23.72 -9.15 -26.94
CA LEU A 765 24.85 -9.95 -27.37
C LEU A 765 26.17 -9.36 -26.87
N THR A 766 27.16 -10.23 -26.64
CA THR A 766 28.52 -9.85 -26.22
C THR A 766 29.43 -9.42 -27.38
N VAL A 767 28.90 -9.33 -28.61
CA VAL A 767 29.66 -9.02 -29.83
C VAL A 767 28.88 -8.01 -30.65
N ASP A 768 29.59 -7.05 -31.24
CA ASP A 768 29.04 -6.07 -32.18
C ASP A 768 28.38 -6.78 -33.37
N THR A 769 27.14 -6.39 -33.67
CA THR A 769 26.31 -7.11 -34.65
C THR A 769 25.83 -6.15 -35.75
N SER A 770 26.04 -6.54 -37.00
CA SER A 770 25.51 -5.82 -38.17
C SER A 770 24.09 -6.31 -38.47
N ILE A 771 23.15 -5.38 -38.52
CA ILE A 771 21.72 -5.62 -38.66
C ILE A 771 21.20 -4.78 -39.84
N GLU A 772 20.42 -5.39 -40.72
CA GLU A 772 19.68 -4.68 -41.77
C GLU A 772 18.26 -4.38 -41.27
N VAL A 773 17.90 -3.10 -41.22
CA VAL A 773 16.58 -2.60 -40.83
C VAL A 773 15.80 -2.22 -42.07
N THR A 774 14.63 -2.82 -42.27
CA THR A 774 13.72 -2.59 -43.39
C THR A 774 12.44 -1.96 -42.89
N PHE A 775 12.08 -0.79 -43.41
CA PHE A 775 10.74 -0.20 -43.28
C PHE A 775 9.91 -0.63 -44.49
N HIS A 776 8.76 -1.27 -44.29
CA HIS A 776 7.83 -1.65 -45.36
C HIS A 776 6.70 -0.63 -45.50
N ASN A 777 6.36 -0.30 -46.74
CA ASN A 777 5.34 0.66 -47.15
C ASN A 777 4.42 0.03 -48.22
N SER A 778 4.00 -1.21 -47.97
CA SER A 778 3.25 -2.05 -48.92
C SER A 778 1.95 -1.41 -49.40
N GLU A 779 1.31 -0.60 -48.55
CA GLU A 779 0.05 0.10 -48.84
C GLU A 779 0.24 1.54 -49.36
N GLN A 780 1.48 1.97 -49.61
CA GLN A 780 1.80 3.29 -50.18
C GLN A 780 1.17 4.47 -49.42
N PHE A 781 1.17 4.39 -48.08
CA PHE A 781 0.75 5.50 -47.22
C PHE A 781 1.82 6.59 -47.13
N TYR A 782 3.09 6.21 -47.32
CA TYR A 782 4.24 7.07 -47.11
C TYR A 782 5.02 7.34 -48.40
N GLU A 783 5.67 8.49 -48.44
CA GLU A 783 6.72 8.82 -49.38
C GLU A 783 8.04 9.00 -48.59
N PHE A 784 9.15 8.47 -49.08
CA PHE A 784 10.41 8.56 -48.33
C PHE A 784 11.23 9.79 -48.77
N GLU A 785 11.67 10.60 -47.81
CA GLU A 785 12.57 11.73 -48.08
C GLU A 785 13.96 11.23 -48.50
N PRO A 786 14.67 11.87 -49.44
CA PRO A 786 16.05 11.55 -49.77
C PRO A 786 16.99 11.89 -48.59
N LEU A 787 17.96 11.01 -48.32
CA LEU A 787 18.98 11.22 -47.28
C LEU A 787 20.13 12.15 -47.73
N GLU A 788 20.27 12.36 -49.03
CA GLU A 788 21.27 13.26 -49.63
C GLU A 788 20.61 14.58 -50.04
N ASN A 789 21.15 15.69 -49.54
CA ASN A 789 20.77 17.07 -49.93
C ASN A 789 21.24 17.44 -51.35
N SER A 790 21.11 16.54 -52.31
CA SER A 790 21.29 16.83 -53.74
C SER A 790 20.03 17.48 -54.30
N ILE A 791 20.22 18.51 -55.12
CA ILE A 791 19.14 19.35 -55.68
C ILE A 791 18.25 18.55 -56.66
N ASP A 792 18.76 17.46 -57.22
CA ASP A 792 18.04 16.57 -58.15
C ASP A 792 17.31 15.40 -57.45
N SER A 793 17.32 15.34 -56.12
CA SER A 793 16.72 14.25 -55.35
C SER A 793 15.19 14.34 -55.27
N ALA A 794 14.49 13.83 -56.28
CA ALA A 794 13.03 13.69 -56.23
C ALA A 794 12.58 12.71 -55.12
N LYS A 795 11.50 13.08 -54.41
CA LYS A 795 10.81 12.17 -53.47
C LYS A 795 10.25 10.95 -54.22
N LYS A 796 10.20 9.79 -53.55
CA LYS A 796 9.77 8.52 -54.15
C LYS A 796 8.90 7.70 -53.21
N ILE A 797 7.79 7.19 -53.76
CA ILE A 797 6.96 6.16 -53.11
C ILE A 797 7.62 4.81 -53.36
N GLU A 798 8.49 4.40 -52.44
CA GLU A 798 9.15 3.09 -52.45
C GLU A 798 8.31 2.08 -51.63
N LEU A 799 8.25 0.82 -52.06
CA LEU A 799 7.52 -0.24 -51.33
C LEU A 799 8.22 -0.65 -50.02
N PHE A 800 9.53 -0.43 -49.93
CA PHE A 800 10.32 -0.60 -48.72
C PHE A 800 11.60 0.23 -48.80
N ARG A 801 12.21 0.54 -47.65
CA ARG A 801 13.56 1.13 -47.56
C ARG A 801 14.40 0.39 -46.53
N ARG A 802 15.69 0.21 -46.82
CA ARG A 802 16.65 -0.57 -46.01
C ARG A 802 17.79 0.31 -45.51
N LEU A 803 18.20 0.12 -44.25
CA LEU A 803 19.34 0.78 -43.61
C LEU A 803 20.18 -0.27 -42.86
N ARG A 804 21.51 -0.23 -43.02
CA ARG A 804 22.42 -1.14 -42.32
C ARG A 804 22.99 -0.45 -41.08
N VAL A 805 22.77 -1.05 -39.91
CA VAL A 805 23.18 -0.51 -38.61
C VAL A 805 24.15 -1.49 -37.94
N ILE A 806 25.25 -0.96 -37.39
CA ILE A 806 26.14 -1.73 -36.52
C ILE A 806 25.73 -1.40 -35.08
N VAL A 807 25.25 -2.40 -34.35
CA VAL A 807 24.84 -2.26 -32.94
C VAL A 807 25.95 -2.81 -32.05
N PRO A 808 26.54 -2.00 -31.14
CA PRO A 808 27.62 -2.47 -30.28
C PRO A 808 27.15 -3.51 -29.26
N ALA A 809 28.08 -4.35 -28.80
CA ALA A 809 27.86 -5.34 -27.76
C ALA A 809 27.21 -4.74 -26.50
N ARG A 810 26.15 -5.38 -25.99
CA ARG A 810 25.37 -4.98 -24.81
C ARG A 810 24.89 -3.51 -24.80
N SER A 811 24.77 -2.90 -25.98
CA SER A 811 24.44 -1.48 -26.16
C SER A 811 23.25 -1.29 -27.10
N SER A 812 22.87 -0.04 -27.32
CA SER A 812 21.83 0.36 -28.26
C SER A 812 22.34 1.36 -29.30
N LYS A 813 21.68 1.37 -30.45
CA LYS A 813 21.93 2.31 -31.55
C LYS A 813 20.61 2.67 -32.22
N SER A 814 20.36 3.97 -32.35
CA SER A 814 19.22 4.49 -33.09
C SER A 814 19.56 4.77 -34.56
N THR A 815 18.56 4.61 -35.42
CA THR A 815 18.51 5.06 -36.82
C THR A 815 17.14 5.71 -37.07
N ALA A 816 16.91 6.35 -38.22
CA ALA A 816 15.64 7.00 -38.52
C ALA A 816 15.22 6.88 -39.98
N PHE A 817 13.92 6.73 -40.22
CA PHE A 817 13.29 6.83 -41.53
C PHE A 817 12.49 8.13 -41.61
N LEU A 818 12.82 9.00 -42.57
CA LEU A 818 12.06 10.21 -42.86
C LEU A 818 10.96 9.87 -43.87
N VAL A 819 9.70 10.01 -43.45
CA VAL A 819 8.52 9.62 -44.23
C VAL A 819 7.45 10.71 -44.23
N THR A 820 7.00 11.13 -45.42
CA THR A 820 5.87 12.05 -45.60
C THR A 820 4.56 11.28 -45.73
N SER A 821 3.49 11.71 -45.06
CA SER A 821 2.18 11.05 -45.16
C SER A 821 1.38 11.50 -46.40
N VAL A 822 0.96 10.54 -47.24
CA VAL A 822 0.26 10.82 -48.51
C VAL A 822 -1.22 10.47 -48.44
N ARG A 823 -1.58 9.44 -47.67
CA ARG A 823 -2.96 8.94 -47.51
C ARG A 823 -3.45 9.17 -46.08
N SER A 824 -4.75 9.44 -45.92
CA SER A 824 -5.43 9.58 -44.63
C SER A 824 -6.10 8.26 -44.23
N GLY A 825 -6.23 8.02 -42.92
CA GLY A 825 -6.72 6.78 -42.32
C GLY A 825 -5.65 6.10 -41.45
N GLU A 826 -5.93 4.88 -41.00
CA GLU A 826 -4.98 4.08 -40.22
C GLU A 826 -3.80 3.64 -41.10
N ALA A 827 -2.64 4.25 -40.89
CA ALA A 827 -1.44 4.01 -41.68
C ALA A 827 -0.52 3.00 -40.95
N PRO A 828 -0.19 1.84 -41.55
CA PRO A 828 0.63 0.81 -40.92
C PRO A 828 2.12 1.11 -41.04
N ILE A 829 2.81 1.12 -39.90
CA ILE A 829 4.28 1.19 -39.78
C ILE A 829 4.78 -0.21 -39.45
N ILE A 830 5.48 -0.81 -40.42
CA ILE A 830 6.01 -2.17 -40.34
C ILE A 830 7.52 -2.10 -40.51
N ILE A 831 8.27 -2.50 -39.47
CA ILE A 831 9.72 -2.39 -39.43
C ILE A 831 10.31 -3.74 -39.03
N GLU A 832 11.22 -4.27 -39.83
CA GLU A 832 11.90 -5.54 -39.59
C GLU A 832 13.41 -5.34 -39.52
N ALA A 833 14.05 -5.97 -38.54
CA ALA A 833 15.49 -5.99 -38.37
C ALA A 833 15.99 -7.42 -38.45
N ASN A 834 16.98 -7.68 -39.31
CA ASN A 834 17.54 -9.02 -39.53
C ASN A 834 19.07 -8.96 -39.66
N GLY A 835 19.78 -9.87 -38.99
CA GLY A 835 21.24 -9.95 -39.05
C GLY A 835 21.82 -11.06 -38.19
N ASN A 836 22.87 -11.72 -38.66
CA ASN A 836 23.63 -12.75 -37.93
C ASN A 836 22.77 -13.85 -37.24
N GLY A 837 21.68 -14.28 -37.90
CA GLY A 837 20.79 -15.33 -37.37
C GLY A 837 19.78 -14.86 -36.32
N VAL A 838 19.70 -13.56 -36.06
CA VAL A 838 18.70 -12.95 -35.18
C VAL A 838 17.79 -12.03 -36.00
N SER A 839 16.50 -12.01 -35.67
CA SER A 839 15.55 -11.04 -36.21
C SER A 839 14.65 -10.45 -35.12
N ALA A 840 14.12 -9.26 -35.39
CA ALA A 840 13.13 -8.56 -34.58
C ALA A 840 12.21 -7.77 -35.51
N SER A 841 10.93 -7.65 -35.17
CA SER A 841 9.97 -6.86 -35.95
C SER A 841 9.07 -6.02 -35.06
N LEU A 842 8.55 -4.92 -35.64
CA LEU A 842 7.61 -4.00 -35.01
C LEU A 842 6.49 -3.71 -36.00
N PHE A 843 5.25 -3.85 -35.53
CA PHE A 843 4.05 -3.42 -36.22
C PHE A 843 3.31 -2.41 -35.34
N ARG A 844 3.01 -1.24 -35.88
CA ARG A 844 2.17 -0.21 -35.25
C ARG A 844 1.32 0.51 -36.31
N THR A 845 0.25 1.16 -35.87
CA THR A 845 -0.65 1.96 -36.72
C THR A 845 -0.71 3.39 -36.22
N ILE A 846 -0.69 4.38 -37.11
CA ILE A 846 -0.91 5.80 -36.80
C ILE A 846 -2.18 6.28 -37.49
N ASP A 847 -3.02 7.02 -36.79
CA ASP A 847 -4.20 7.68 -37.38
C ASP A 847 -3.78 8.95 -38.14
N VAL A 848 -3.81 8.89 -39.48
CA VAL A 848 -3.46 10.03 -40.34
C VAL A 848 -4.70 10.84 -40.68
N LYS A 849 -4.80 12.01 -40.07
CA LYS A 849 -5.93 12.95 -40.21
C LYS A 849 -5.73 13.91 -41.38
N ASN A 850 -6.80 14.55 -41.82
CA ASN A 850 -6.80 15.46 -42.95
C ASN A 850 -7.76 16.62 -42.69
N GLY A 851 -7.37 17.53 -41.78
CA GLY A 851 -8.24 18.56 -41.22
C GLY A 851 -9.00 18.09 -39.98
N TYR A 852 -9.96 18.89 -39.52
CA TYR A 852 -10.75 18.60 -38.31
C TYR A 852 -11.97 17.73 -38.62
N GLU A 853 -12.16 16.62 -37.89
CA GLU A 853 -13.38 15.80 -38.00
C GLU A 853 -14.59 16.51 -37.38
N GLU A 854 -15.59 16.81 -38.21
CA GLU A 854 -16.93 17.21 -37.80
C GLU A 854 -17.88 16.02 -37.97
N LYS A 855 -18.63 15.67 -36.91
CA LYS A 855 -19.68 14.64 -36.97
C LYS A 855 -21.01 15.30 -37.30
N ILE A 856 -21.49 15.08 -38.52
CA ILE A 856 -22.75 15.63 -39.03
C ILE A 856 -23.80 14.53 -38.97
N TRP A 857 -24.96 14.82 -38.39
CA TRP A 857 -26.04 13.85 -38.25
C TRP A 857 -27.40 14.53 -38.40
N SER A 858 -28.35 13.77 -38.93
CA SER A 858 -29.75 14.19 -39.12
C SER A 858 -30.61 12.96 -38.90
N TRP A 859 -31.56 13.02 -37.97
CA TRP A 859 -32.47 11.91 -37.65
C TRP A 859 -33.92 12.34 -37.87
N ALA A 860 -34.73 11.41 -38.36
CA ALA A 860 -36.18 11.54 -38.36
C ALA A 860 -36.82 10.36 -37.64
N LEU A 861 -37.89 10.66 -36.91
CA LEU A 861 -38.78 9.66 -36.34
C LEU A 861 -39.79 9.21 -37.40
N LEU A 862 -39.87 7.91 -37.64
CA LEU A 862 -40.86 7.30 -38.54
C LEU A 862 -41.91 6.57 -37.72
N ASP A 863 -43.11 7.14 -37.68
CA ASP A 863 -44.24 6.62 -36.93
C ASP A 863 -45.20 5.82 -37.84
N GLY A 864 -44.96 4.51 -37.95
CA GLY A 864 -45.81 3.61 -38.74
C GLY A 864 -47.20 3.36 -38.13
N ARG A 865 -47.48 3.79 -36.89
CA ARG A 865 -48.72 3.43 -36.15
C ARG A 865 -50.02 3.84 -36.85
N ARG A 866 -49.95 4.75 -37.83
CA ARG A 866 -51.10 5.23 -38.62
C ARG A 866 -51.07 4.79 -40.09
N GLY A 867 -50.22 3.84 -40.46
CA GLY A 867 -50.03 3.38 -41.84
C GLY A 867 -48.68 3.81 -42.42
N VAL A 868 -48.64 4.13 -43.71
CA VAL A 868 -47.40 4.43 -44.42
C VAL A 868 -46.84 5.80 -44.00
N ALA A 869 -45.78 5.80 -43.19
CA ALA A 869 -45.05 7.04 -42.84
C ALA A 869 -43.94 7.29 -43.86
N ARG A 870 -43.76 8.55 -44.26
CA ARG A 870 -42.71 8.99 -45.18
C ARG A 870 -41.96 10.17 -44.58
N THR A 871 -40.64 10.11 -44.60
CA THR A 871 -39.79 11.25 -44.20
C THR A 871 -38.59 11.38 -45.13
N ASN A 872 -38.13 12.62 -45.29
CA ASN A 872 -36.91 12.94 -46.01
C ASN A 872 -35.88 13.42 -45.00
N VAL A 873 -34.82 12.63 -44.79
CA VAL A 873 -33.67 13.00 -43.97
C VAL A 873 -32.64 13.66 -44.87
N THR A 874 -32.23 14.88 -44.52
CA THR A 874 -31.21 15.64 -45.27
C THR A 874 -30.05 16.01 -44.35
N LEU A 875 -28.83 15.90 -44.86
CA LEU A 875 -27.61 16.36 -44.19
C LEU A 875 -27.26 17.78 -44.66
N THR A 876 -27.19 18.73 -43.72
CA THR A 876 -26.78 20.12 -43.97
C THR A 876 -25.38 20.37 -43.41
N PRO A 877 -24.30 20.14 -44.18
CA PRO A 877 -22.92 20.41 -43.77
C PRO A 877 -22.65 21.92 -43.65
N ALA A 878 -21.71 22.30 -42.78
CA ALA A 878 -21.17 23.66 -42.78
C ALA A 878 -20.39 23.96 -44.07
N ALA A 879 -20.43 25.21 -44.54
CA ALA A 879 -19.75 25.62 -45.77
C ALA A 879 -18.23 25.38 -45.69
N GLY A 880 -17.67 24.69 -46.70
CA GLY A 880 -16.25 24.29 -46.74
C GLY A 880 -15.94 22.89 -46.21
N THR A 881 -16.92 22.19 -45.64
CA THR A 881 -16.74 20.83 -45.11
C THR A 881 -16.76 19.77 -46.22
N LYS A 882 -15.70 18.97 -46.34
CA LYS A 882 -15.66 17.81 -47.24
C LYS A 882 -16.26 16.59 -46.55
N ILE A 883 -17.40 16.12 -47.03
CA ILE A 883 -18.14 15.01 -46.44
C ILE A 883 -17.50 13.68 -46.90
N GLY A 884 -17.26 12.78 -45.96
CA GLY A 884 -16.77 11.42 -46.22
C GLY A 884 -17.90 10.46 -46.59
N ALA A 885 -17.74 9.19 -46.24
CA ALA A 885 -18.81 8.21 -46.42
C ALA A 885 -20.03 8.57 -45.55
N VAL A 886 -21.21 8.58 -46.17
CA VAL A 886 -22.49 8.72 -45.48
C VAL A 886 -22.98 7.33 -45.10
N SER A 887 -23.36 7.15 -43.84
CA SER A 887 -24.02 5.95 -43.34
C SER A 887 -25.48 6.24 -43.03
N LEU A 888 -26.39 5.42 -43.57
CA LEU A 888 -27.74 5.31 -43.08
C LEU A 888 -27.72 4.47 -41.81
N GLU A 889 -28.27 5.00 -40.72
CA GLU A 889 -28.40 4.32 -39.44
C GLU A 889 -29.88 4.19 -39.09
N ALA A 890 -30.33 2.98 -38.77
CA ALA A 890 -31.71 2.67 -38.42
C ALA A 890 -31.77 1.92 -37.07
N THR A 891 -32.79 2.18 -36.27
CA THR A 891 -33.05 1.48 -35.00
C THR A 891 -34.54 1.47 -34.65
N GLY A 892 -35.02 0.37 -34.06
CA GLY A 892 -36.36 0.24 -33.50
C GLY A 892 -36.49 0.76 -32.06
N ASP A 893 -35.37 1.07 -31.41
CA ASP A 893 -35.32 1.54 -30.03
C ASP A 893 -34.60 2.89 -29.89
N LEU A 894 -35.21 3.80 -29.14
CA LEU A 894 -34.66 5.11 -28.79
C LEU A 894 -33.43 5.00 -27.87
N LEU A 895 -33.31 3.92 -27.10
CA LEU A 895 -32.17 3.62 -26.22
C LEU A 895 -31.04 2.85 -26.90
N ALA A 896 -31.17 2.41 -28.16
CA ALA A 896 -30.08 1.77 -28.91
C ALA A 896 -28.84 2.69 -29.05
N ASN A 897 -29.05 4.01 -29.12
CA ASN A 897 -27.96 4.99 -29.09
C ASN A 897 -27.28 5.06 -27.71
N ALA A 898 -28.01 4.83 -26.62
CA ALA A 898 -27.43 4.70 -25.28
C ALA A 898 -26.60 3.41 -25.15
N LEU A 899 -27.08 2.29 -25.71
CA LEU A 899 -26.32 1.04 -25.82
C LEU A 899 -25.00 1.23 -26.56
N ARG A 900 -25.03 1.89 -27.74
CA ARG A 900 -23.81 2.25 -28.50
C ARG A 900 -22.88 3.16 -27.70
N ALA A 901 -23.43 4.08 -26.90
CA ALA A 901 -22.66 4.98 -26.04
C ALA A 901 -22.06 4.29 -24.79
N ILE A 902 -22.59 3.14 -24.38
CA ILE A 902 -22.03 2.27 -23.33
C ILE A 902 -20.86 1.46 -23.89
N LYS A 903 -20.97 0.98 -25.15
CA LYS A 903 -19.86 0.34 -25.89
C LYS A 903 -18.74 1.31 -26.32
N SER A 904 -19.01 2.62 -26.36
CA SER A 904 -17.97 3.63 -26.58
C SER A 904 -17.23 3.97 -25.28
N PRO A 905 -15.89 4.13 -25.30
CA PRO A 905 -15.15 4.49 -24.08
C PRO A 905 -15.68 5.78 -23.48
N SER A 906 -15.84 5.80 -22.15
CA SER A 906 -16.32 6.97 -21.43
C SER A 906 -15.35 8.14 -21.64
N THR A 907 -15.91 9.31 -21.95
CA THR A 907 -15.13 10.55 -21.98
C THR A 907 -14.45 10.74 -20.64
N VAL A 908 -13.19 11.17 -20.69
CA VAL A 908 -12.44 11.71 -19.56
C VAL A 908 -13.33 12.75 -18.87
N ALA A 909 -13.55 12.62 -17.57
CA ALA A 909 -14.28 13.63 -16.82
C ALA A 909 -13.30 14.74 -16.38
N ALA A 910 -13.75 15.97 -16.60
CA ALA A 910 -13.07 17.19 -16.21
C ALA A 910 -13.74 17.86 -15.00
N ASP A 911 -14.91 17.37 -14.58
CA ASP A 911 -15.68 17.84 -13.44
C ASP A 911 -16.61 16.72 -12.89
N ALA A 912 -17.26 17.00 -11.76
CA ALA A 912 -18.20 16.08 -11.11
C ALA A 912 -19.43 15.71 -11.97
N TYR A 913 -19.85 16.61 -12.88
CA TYR A 913 -20.99 16.38 -13.77
C TYR A 913 -20.64 15.36 -14.86
N TYR A 914 -19.44 15.42 -15.44
CA TYR A 914 -18.96 14.39 -16.37
C TYR A 914 -18.69 13.05 -15.67
N ALA A 915 -18.21 13.07 -14.42
CA ALA A 915 -17.99 11.86 -13.62
C ALA A 915 -19.27 11.04 -13.41
N LEU A 916 -20.41 11.73 -13.27
CA LEU A 916 -21.74 11.12 -13.07
C LEU A 916 -22.34 10.51 -14.35
N ARG A 917 -22.04 11.03 -15.55
CA ARG A 917 -22.72 10.62 -16.80
C ARG A 917 -22.63 9.12 -17.13
N PRO A 918 -21.52 8.40 -16.89
CA PRO A 918 -21.45 6.94 -17.04
C PRO A 918 -22.43 6.23 -16.09
N LEU A 919 -22.46 6.60 -14.81
CA LEU A 919 -23.36 6.02 -13.80
C LEU A 919 -24.83 6.19 -14.19
N ALA A 920 -25.22 7.42 -14.54
CA ALA A 920 -26.60 7.73 -14.91
C ALA A 920 -27.06 6.94 -16.17
N ARG A 921 -26.23 6.88 -17.22
CA ARG A 921 -26.53 6.12 -18.44
C ARG A 921 -26.66 4.62 -18.17
N ALA A 922 -25.73 4.06 -17.41
CA ALA A 922 -25.75 2.64 -17.06
C ALA A 922 -27.00 2.27 -16.24
N CYS A 923 -27.36 3.08 -15.24
CA CYS A 923 -28.57 2.84 -14.44
C CYS A 923 -29.85 2.94 -15.29
N ILE A 924 -29.95 3.92 -16.19
CA ILE A 924 -31.11 4.06 -17.10
C ILE A 924 -31.24 2.82 -18.01
N LEU A 925 -30.12 2.32 -18.58
CA LEU A 925 -30.18 1.10 -19.39
C LEU A 925 -30.58 -0.12 -18.55
N LEU A 926 -30.04 -0.27 -17.34
CA LEU A 926 -30.34 -1.42 -16.48
C LEU A 926 -31.81 -1.43 -16.01
N ASP A 927 -32.38 -0.27 -15.63
CA ASP A 927 -33.82 -0.16 -15.36
C ASP A 927 -34.66 -0.44 -16.61
N TYR A 928 -34.17 -0.11 -17.82
CA TYR A 928 -34.88 -0.40 -19.07
C TYR A 928 -34.90 -1.89 -19.38
N LEU A 929 -33.72 -2.55 -19.40
CA LEU A 929 -33.60 -3.99 -19.67
C LEU A 929 -34.40 -4.83 -18.67
N GLN A 930 -34.42 -4.41 -17.40
CA GLN A 930 -35.23 -5.06 -16.36
C GLN A 930 -36.74 -4.78 -16.51
N ALA A 931 -37.14 -3.65 -17.11
CA ALA A 931 -38.54 -3.33 -17.37
C ALA A 931 -39.08 -3.90 -18.69
N THR A 932 -38.19 -4.36 -19.58
CA THR A 932 -38.55 -5.00 -20.86
C THR A 932 -38.38 -6.52 -20.88
N ASP A 933 -38.03 -7.14 -19.74
CA ASP A 933 -37.66 -8.56 -19.63
C ASP A 933 -36.56 -8.97 -20.64
N GLN A 934 -35.53 -8.11 -20.80
CA GLN A 934 -34.37 -8.30 -21.68
C GLN A 934 -33.05 -8.40 -20.90
N ASP A 935 -33.09 -8.80 -19.62
CA ASP A 935 -31.92 -8.95 -18.76
C ASP A 935 -31.13 -10.26 -19.00
N ASP A 936 -31.66 -11.17 -19.84
CA ASP A 936 -30.95 -12.35 -20.35
C ASP A 936 -29.72 -12.02 -21.24
N GLU A 937 -29.56 -10.77 -21.72
CA GLU A 937 -28.35 -10.32 -22.43
C GLU A 937 -27.13 -10.16 -21.49
N VAL A 938 -26.59 -11.29 -21.02
CA VAL A 938 -25.51 -11.40 -20.02
C VAL A 938 -24.32 -10.46 -20.30
N THR A 939 -23.94 -10.27 -21.56
CA THR A 939 -22.82 -9.39 -21.95
C THR A 939 -23.13 -7.91 -21.72
N ILE A 940 -24.29 -7.44 -22.17
CA ILE A 940 -24.72 -6.04 -22.07
C ILE A 940 -25.03 -5.68 -20.61
N VAL A 941 -25.67 -6.58 -19.86
CA VAL A 941 -25.89 -6.40 -18.41
C VAL A 941 -24.57 -6.34 -17.65
N LYS A 942 -23.58 -7.18 -18.02
CA LYS A 942 -22.23 -7.14 -17.41
C LYS A 942 -21.50 -5.84 -17.70
N ASP A 943 -21.49 -5.38 -18.96
CA ASP A 943 -20.83 -4.13 -19.36
C ASP A 943 -21.48 -2.90 -18.70
N ALA A 944 -22.81 -2.87 -18.63
CA ALA A 944 -23.56 -1.82 -17.95
C ALA A 944 -23.28 -1.80 -16.43
N ARG A 945 -23.25 -2.97 -15.76
CA ARG A 945 -22.87 -3.07 -14.33
C ARG A 945 -21.43 -2.63 -14.09
N LEU A 946 -20.50 -2.98 -14.99
CA LEU A 946 -19.11 -2.51 -14.92
C LEU A 946 -19.02 -0.98 -15.06
N GLN A 947 -19.72 -0.39 -16.03
CA GLN A 947 -19.73 1.07 -16.21
C GLN A 947 -20.43 1.80 -15.06
N ALA A 948 -21.45 1.20 -14.44
CA ALA A 948 -22.07 1.71 -13.22
C ALA A 948 -21.07 1.68 -12.04
N SER A 949 -20.32 0.59 -11.85
CA SER A 949 -19.25 0.48 -10.84
C SER A 949 -18.16 1.54 -11.05
N THR A 950 -17.69 1.73 -12.29
CA THR A 950 -16.71 2.79 -12.63
C THR A 950 -17.28 4.18 -12.37
N GLY A 951 -18.54 4.44 -12.75
CA GLY A 951 -19.20 5.73 -12.52
C GLY A 951 -19.43 6.03 -11.03
N TYR A 952 -19.71 5.02 -10.21
CA TYR A 952 -19.78 5.14 -8.75
C TYR A 952 -18.41 5.53 -8.17
N GLN A 953 -17.34 4.83 -8.57
CA GLN A 953 -15.97 5.15 -8.15
C GLN A 953 -15.56 6.59 -8.52
N ARG A 954 -15.85 7.04 -9.75
CA ARG A 954 -15.58 8.43 -10.15
C ARG A 954 -16.37 9.44 -9.30
N LEU A 955 -17.63 9.15 -8.98
CA LEU A 955 -18.47 10.04 -8.17
C LEU A 955 -17.94 10.16 -6.73
N MET A 956 -17.43 9.08 -6.13
CA MET A 956 -16.87 9.12 -4.76
C MET A 956 -15.66 10.06 -4.63
N ALA A 957 -14.90 10.31 -5.70
CA ALA A 957 -13.78 11.26 -5.70
C ALA A 957 -14.20 12.71 -5.37
N PHE A 958 -15.48 13.05 -5.51
CA PHE A 958 -16.04 14.37 -5.21
C PHE A 958 -16.78 14.42 -3.85
N ARG A 959 -16.78 13.32 -3.08
CA ARG A 959 -17.44 13.22 -1.77
C ARG A 959 -16.60 13.90 -0.68
N ARG A 960 -17.28 14.55 0.26
CA ARG A 960 -16.71 15.27 1.41
C ARG A 960 -16.80 14.43 2.70
N PRO A 961 -15.96 14.69 3.72
CA PRO A 961 -16.03 13.96 5.00
C PRO A 961 -17.37 14.09 5.75
N ASP A 962 -18.10 15.18 5.52
CA ASP A 962 -19.44 15.41 6.09
C ASP A 962 -20.57 14.67 5.33
N GLY A 963 -20.24 13.97 4.24
CA GLY A 963 -21.17 13.21 3.41
C GLY A 963 -21.74 13.97 2.21
N SER A 964 -21.43 15.26 2.05
CA SER A 964 -21.83 16.05 0.89
C SER A 964 -20.97 15.77 -0.36
N PHE A 965 -21.34 16.37 -1.49
CA PHE A 965 -20.57 16.34 -2.74
C PHE A 965 -20.25 17.76 -3.21
N ALA A 966 -19.04 17.94 -3.74
CA ALA A 966 -18.58 19.19 -4.35
C ALA A 966 -18.57 19.10 -5.89
N ALA A 967 -18.50 20.24 -6.58
CA ALA A 967 -18.24 20.27 -8.03
C ALA A 967 -16.76 19.96 -8.38
N GLU A 968 -15.86 20.07 -7.40
CA GLU A 968 -14.40 20.09 -7.55
C GLU A 968 -13.71 19.17 -6.52
N THR A 969 -12.52 18.68 -6.88
CA THR A 969 -11.65 17.82 -6.07
C THR A 969 -10.57 18.64 -5.36
N GLY A 970 -10.41 18.46 -4.04
CA GLY A 970 -9.40 19.15 -3.22
C GLY A 970 -9.95 19.62 -1.89
N ASP A 971 -9.14 19.63 -0.82
CA ASP A 971 -9.61 19.76 0.57
C ASP A 971 -10.45 21.03 0.83
N ASP A 972 -10.09 22.16 0.21
CA ASP A 972 -10.74 23.47 0.41
C ASP A 972 -12.03 23.68 -0.40
N ALA A 973 -12.38 22.80 -1.35
CA ALA A 973 -13.51 23.03 -2.25
C ALA A 973 -14.88 22.85 -1.55
N GLU A 974 -15.76 23.84 -1.77
CA GLU A 974 -17.07 23.97 -1.11
C GLU A 974 -18.07 22.87 -1.50
N SER A 975 -18.90 22.49 -0.53
CA SER A 975 -19.99 21.52 -0.70
C SER A 975 -21.17 22.14 -1.45
N ASP A 976 -21.71 21.46 -2.45
CA ASP A 976 -22.81 21.97 -3.27
C ASP A 976 -24.10 21.16 -3.07
N VAL A 977 -25.19 21.87 -2.78
CA VAL A 977 -26.54 21.32 -2.64
C VAL A 977 -27.01 20.66 -3.94
N TRP A 978 -26.74 21.26 -5.10
CA TRP A 978 -27.20 20.71 -6.37
C TRP A 978 -26.48 19.40 -6.70
N MET A 979 -25.14 19.39 -6.67
CA MET A 979 -24.33 18.18 -6.80
C MET A 979 -24.68 17.11 -5.77
N THR A 980 -24.86 17.47 -4.49
CA THR A 980 -25.24 16.50 -3.44
C THR A 980 -26.62 15.89 -3.70
N SER A 981 -27.60 16.68 -4.16
CA SER A 981 -28.94 16.18 -4.47
C SER A 981 -28.95 15.22 -5.67
N ILE A 982 -28.17 15.53 -6.71
CA ILE A 982 -28.04 14.68 -7.90
C ILE A 982 -27.24 13.42 -7.57
N ALA A 983 -26.15 13.53 -6.81
CA ALA A 983 -25.38 12.38 -6.33
C ALA A 983 -26.28 11.43 -5.52
N ALA A 984 -27.01 11.94 -4.52
CA ALA A 984 -27.93 11.13 -3.71
C ALA A 984 -28.99 10.42 -4.56
N ARG A 985 -29.57 11.10 -5.57
CA ARG A 985 -30.53 10.50 -6.51
C ARG A 985 -29.95 9.31 -7.27
N TRP A 986 -28.74 9.45 -7.82
CA TRP A 986 -28.13 8.39 -8.63
C TRP A 986 -27.52 7.27 -7.78
N LEU A 987 -26.96 7.57 -6.61
CA LEU A 987 -26.48 6.57 -5.64
C LEU A 987 -27.62 5.68 -5.13
N SER A 988 -28.74 6.29 -4.77
CA SER A 988 -29.96 5.55 -4.39
C SER A 988 -30.41 4.63 -5.52
N ARG A 989 -30.41 5.11 -6.77
CA ARG A 989 -30.83 4.33 -7.94
C ARG A 989 -29.84 3.22 -8.32
N SER A 990 -28.53 3.46 -8.22
CA SER A 990 -27.50 2.48 -8.56
C SER A 990 -27.35 1.35 -7.55
N SER A 991 -27.84 1.54 -6.31
CA SER A 991 -27.86 0.49 -5.27
C SER A 991 -28.60 -0.79 -5.65
N ARG A 992 -29.46 -0.74 -6.70
CA ARG A 992 -30.15 -1.90 -7.28
C ARG A 992 -29.23 -2.82 -8.10
N TYR A 993 -28.11 -2.28 -8.60
CA TYR A 993 -27.29 -2.91 -9.64
C TYR A 993 -25.81 -3.03 -9.27
N VAL A 994 -25.35 -2.21 -8.33
CA VAL A 994 -23.97 -2.13 -7.82
C VAL A 994 -24.05 -2.04 -6.30
N GLU A 995 -23.11 -2.68 -5.62
CA GLU A 995 -22.93 -2.57 -4.16
C GLU A 995 -22.49 -1.14 -3.79
N VAL A 996 -23.46 -0.28 -3.48
CA VAL A 996 -23.28 1.10 -3.05
C VAL A 996 -23.33 1.18 -1.53
N SER A 997 -22.46 1.99 -0.92
CA SER A 997 -22.53 2.29 0.51
C SER A 997 -23.90 2.88 0.90
N PRO A 998 -24.69 2.21 1.77
CA PRO A 998 -25.94 2.79 2.29
C PRO A 998 -25.65 4.07 3.09
N GLU A 999 -24.51 4.11 3.77
CA GLU A 999 -24.05 5.25 4.54
C GLU A 999 -23.73 6.47 3.67
N ALA A 1000 -23.14 6.30 2.47
CA ALA A 1000 -22.89 7.41 1.57
C ALA A 1000 -24.19 8.11 1.14
N THR A 1001 -25.24 7.34 0.83
CA THR A 1001 -26.56 7.87 0.46
C THR A 1001 -27.27 8.52 1.66
N MET A 1002 -27.22 7.89 2.84
CA MET A 1002 -27.80 8.46 4.06
C MET A 1002 -27.10 9.73 4.52
N ALA A 1003 -25.77 9.81 4.41
CA ALA A 1003 -25.00 10.97 4.83
C ALA A 1003 -25.31 12.18 3.93
N ALA A 1004 -25.34 11.99 2.60
CA ALA A 1004 -25.76 13.02 1.65
C ALA A 1004 -27.20 13.51 1.93
N ALA A 1005 -28.13 12.59 2.21
CA ALA A 1005 -29.51 12.95 2.57
C ALA A 1005 -29.62 13.74 3.89
N ARG A 1006 -28.89 13.32 4.95
CA ARG A 1006 -28.84 14.07 6.22
C ARG A 1006 -28.22 15.45 6.05
N TRP A 1007 -27.15 15.56 5.26
CA TRP A 1007 -26.51 16.83 4.96
C TRP A 1007 -27.48 17.79 4.24
N LEU A 1008 -28.21 17.30 3.23
CA LEU A 1008 -29.25 18.09 2.55
C LEU A 1008 -30.34 18.57 3.51
N ILE A 1009 -30.82 17.72 4.43
CA ILE A 1009 -31.80 18.11 5.45
C ILE A 1009 -31.23 19.19 6.38
N ASN A 1010 -29.99 19.05 6.84
CA ASN A 1010 -29.33 20.03 7.71
C ASN A 1010 -29.03 21.37 7.02
N SER A 1011 -28.82 21.36 5.70
CA SER A 1011 -28.63 22.55 4.86
C SER A 1011 -29.94 23.21 4.41
N GLN A 1012 -31.11 22.73 4.88
CA GLN A 1012 -32.42 23.33 4.62
C GLN A 1012 -32.69 24.51 5.56
N LYS A 1013 -33.29 25.57 5.03
CA LYS A 1013 -33.76 26.72 5.82
C LYS A 1013 -35.06 26.41 6.56
N SER A 1014 -35.38 27.25 7.55
CA SER A 1014 -36.64 27.21 8.30
C SER A 1014 -37.91 27.44 7.48
N ASP A 1015 -37.80 27.99 6.27
CA ASP A 1015 -38.89 28.13 5.29
C ASP A 1015 -39.04 26.91 4.35
N GLY A 1016 -38.19 25.89 4.52
CA GLY A 1016 -38.15 24.69 3.68
C GLY A 1016 -37.34 24.84 2.39
N SER A 1017 -36.74 26.00 2.12
CA SER A 1017 -35.89 26.22 0.93
C SER A 1017 -34.43 25.81 1.17
N TRP A 1018 -33.67 25.67 0.08
CA TRP A 1018 -32.21 25.50 0.11
C TRP A 1018 -31.53 26.70 -0.54
N GLN A 1019 -30.33 27.04 -0.07
CA GLN A 1019 -29.50 28.09 -0.65
C GLN A 1019 -28.31 27.47 -1.39
N THR A 1020 -28.10 27.87 -2.63
CA THR A 1020 -26.92 27.47 -3.41
C THR A 1020 -25.66 28.20 -2.90
N PRO A 1021 -24.47 27.56 -2.93
CA PRO A 1021 -23.22 28.24 -2.63
C PRO A 1021 -22.95 29.39 -3.60
N SER A 1022 -22.26 30.43 -3.11
CA SER A 1022 -22.03 31.69 -3.83
C SER A 1022 -21.16 31.59 -5.09
N SER A 1023 -20.50 30.46 -5.32
CA SER A 1023 -19.63 30.20 -6.47
C SER A 1023 -20.36 29.73 -7.73
N MET A 1024 -21.63 29.29 -7.62
CA MET A 1024 -22.48 28.99 -8.77
C MET A 1024 -23.77 29.83 -8.75
N GLN A 1025 -23.82 30.77 -9.70
CA GLN A 1025 -24.94 31.64 -10.09
C GLN A 1025 -25.22 32.87 -9.21
N LYS A 1026 -24.96 34.04 -9.80
CA LYS A 1026 -26.08 34.91 -10.16
C LYS A 1026 -26.35 34.76 -11.67
N ASN A 1027 -27.58 34.40 -12.02
CA ASN A 1027 -28.14 34.38 -13.38
C ASN A 1027 -27.55 33.37 -14.38
N ASP A 1028 -27.74 32.06 -14.16
CA ASP A 1028 -27.80 31.13 -15.31
C ASP A 1028 -29.26 30.98 -15.79
N PRO A 1029 -29.63 31.51 -16.99
CA PRO A 1029 -30.97 31.34 -17.53
C PRO A 1029 -31.32 29.86 -17.85
N ARG A 1030 -30.34 28.94 -17.91
CA ARG A 1030 -30.58 27.52 -18.25
C ARG A 1030 -31.34 26.74 -17.16
N ALA A 1031 -31.41 27.26 -15.93
CA ALA A 1031 -32.26 26.69 -14.88
C ALA A 1031 -33.77 26.93 -15.12
N GLN A 1032 -34.14 27.78 -16.10
CA GLN A 1032 -35.54 28.13 -16.41
C GLN A 1032 -35.93 27.96 -17.89
N THR A 1033 -35.00 27.59 -18.78
CA THR A 1033 -35.33 27.40 -20.21
C THR A 1033 -36.03 26.08 -20.50
N VAL A 1034 -36.72 26.03 -21.63
CA VAL A 1034 -37.66 24.96 -22.03
C VAL A 1034 -36.98 23.59 -22.28
N VAL A 1035 -35.65 23.49 -22.27
CA VAL A 1035 -34.91 22.28 -22.72
C VAL A 1035 -35.00 21.08 -21.76
N PRO A 1036 -34.86 21.22 -20.43
CA PRO A 1036 -35.14 20.13 -19.51
C PRO A 1036 -36.64 19.78 -19.50
N LEU A 1037 -37.51 20.77 -19.72
CA LEU A 1037 -38.96 20.56 -19.82
C LEU A 1037 -39.32 19.76 -21.08
N THR A 1038 -38.67 19.98 -22.23
CA THR A 1038 -38.83 19.11 -23.40
C THR A 1038 -38.21 17.73 -23.18
N ALA A 1039 -37.12 17.59 -22.41
CA ALA A 1039 -36.62 16.26 -22.02
C ALA A 1039 -37.59 15.51 -21.09
N TYR A 1040 -38.23 16.20 -20.13
CA TYR A 1040 -39.28 15.63 -19.27
C TYR A 1040 -40.61 15.38 -20.01
N ALA A 1041 -40.95 16.19 -21.01
CA ALA A 1041 -42.10 15.97 -21.88
C ALA A 1041 -41.84 14.84 -22.92
N LEU A 1042 -40.60 14.68 -23.38
CA LEU A 1042 -40.17 13.55 -24.21
C LEU A 1042 -40.26 12.23 -23.43
N LEU A 1043 -39.82 12.25 -22.15
CA LEU A 1043 -40.02 11.14 -21.19
C LEU A 1043 -41.51 10.80 -20.93
N ALA A 1044 -42.44 11.70 -21.25
CA ALA A 1044 -43.88 11.48 -21.12
C ALA A 1044 -44.59 11.05 -22.43
N LEU A 1045 -43.86 10.91 -23.55
CA LEU A 1045 -44.41 10.66 -24.88
C LEU A 1045 -43.97 9.31 -25.50
N GLN A 1046 -43.30 8.45 -24.73
CA GLN A 1046 -42.50 7.35 -25.25
C GLN A 1046 -43.17 5.96 -25.07
N GLU A 1047 -44.29 5.72 -25.76
CA GLU A 1047 -44.89 4.37 -25.85
C GLU A 1047 -44.80 3.73 -27.26
N THR A 1048 -43.97 2.68 -27.29
CA THR A 1048 -44.08 1.41 -28.03
C THR A 1048 -44.05 1.35 -29.56
N LYS A 1049 -42.84 1.00 -30.03
CA LYS A 1049 -42.44 -0.25 -30.72
C LYS A 1049 -43.06 -0.65 -32.07
N SER A 1050 -42.15 -0.60 -33.04
CA SER A 1050 -42.09 -0.94 -34.48
C SER A 1050 -42.20 -2.46 -34.75
N ASN A 1051 -42.02 -3.05 -35.94
CA ASN A 1051 -41.12 -2.82 -37.10
C ASN A 1051 -41.83 -3.29 -38.41
N GLU A 1052 -41.30 -3.32 -39.65
CA GLU A 1052 -39.98 -3.80 -40.10
C GLU A 1052 -39.50 -3.20 -41.44
N PHE A 1053 -38.24 -3.29 -41.90
CA PHE A 1053 -36.92 -3.58 -41.27
C PHE A 1053 -36.85 -4.57 -40.10
N ASN A 1054 -36.36 -5.80 -40.27
CA ASN A 1054 -36.17 -6.73 -39.14
C ASN A 1054 -34.84 -6.42 -38.43
N ILE A 1055 -34.73 -5.93 -37.20
CA ILE A 1055 -35.65 -5.24 -36.26
C ILE A 1055 -36.90 -6.02 -35.82
N ASP A 1056 -36.70 -7.12 -35.10
CA ASP A 1056 -37.66 -7.87 -34.28
C ASP A 1056 -37.48 -7.50 -32.77
N ASN A 1057 -37.99 -8.31 -31.84
CA ASN A 1057 -37.72 -8.11 -30.39
C ASN A 1057 -36.28 -8.43 -29.99
N ASP A 1058 -35.57 -9.27 -30.76
CA ASP A 1058 -34.25 -9.81 -30.42
C ASP A 1058 -33.11 -8.87 -30.88
N ASN A 1059 -33.40 -7.96 -31.82
CA ASN A 1059 -32.41 -7.03 -32.35
C ASN A 1059 -32.87 -5.55 -32.35
N ALA A 1060 -33.98 -5.20 -31.67
CA ALA A 1060 -34.48 -3.83 -31.52
C ALA A 1060 -33.45 -2.83 -30.95
N LEU A 1061 -32.58 -3.29 -30.04
CA LEU A 1061 -31.50 -2.50 -29.42
C LEU A 1061 -30.25 -2.37 -30.31
N ILE A 1062 -30.21 -3.04 -31.46
CA ILE A 1062 -29.06 -3.07 -32.37
C ILE A 1062 -29.26 -2.03 -33.48
N ILE A 1063 -28.42 -1.01 -33.50
CA ILE A 1063 -28.39 -0.04 -34.61
C ILE A 1063 -27.89 -0.74 -35.87
N GLN A 1064 -28.72 -0.79 -36.89
CA GLN A 1064 -28.36 -1.30 -38.21
C GLN A 1064 -27.75 -0.17 -39.03
N THR A 1065 -26.51 -0.34 -39.46
CA THR A 1065 -25.76 0.66 -40.24
C THR A 1065 -25.51 0.15 -41.65
N GLN A 1066 -25.93 0.91 -42.66
CA GLN A 1066 -25.66 0.64 -44.07
C GLN A 1066 -24.98 1.82 -44.74
N LEU A 1067 -23.85 1.56 -45.41
CA LEU A 1067 -23.07 2.60 -46.07
C LEU A 1067 -23.76 3.03 -47.39
N VAL A 1068 -24.06 4.32 -47.54
CA VAL A 1068 -24.73 4.87 -48.72
C VAL A 1068 -23.76 5.72 -49.53
N ARG A 1069 -23.53 5.36 -50.80
CA ARG A 1069 -22.61 6.09 -51.67
C ARG A 1069 -23.28 7.38 -52.18
N ASN A 1070 -22.66 8.52 -51.87
CA ASN A 1070 -22.93 9.84 -52.47
C ASN A 1070 -24.38 10.37 -52.37
N ALA A 1071 -25.12 10.03 -51.31
CA ALA A 1071 -26.45 10.59 -51.05
C ALA A 1071 -26.45 11.45 -49.77
N LEU A 1072 -26.76 12.74 -49.90
CA LEU A 1072 -26.98 13.66 -48.77
C LEU A 1072 -28.43 13.70 -48.30
N ASN A 1073 -29.33 13.14 -49.11
CA ASN A 1073 -30.76 13.05 -48.85
C ASN A 1073 -31.17 11.58 -48.93
N ALA A 1074 -31.93 11.10 -47.95
CA ALA A 1074 -32.57 9.79 -47.97
C ALA A 1074 -34.06 9.94 -47.71
N SER A 1075 -34.88 9.38 -48.59
CA SER A 1075 -36.31 9.21 -48.35
C SER A 1075 -36.55 7.83 -47.73
N ALA A 1076 -37.08 7.81 -46.53
CA ALA A 1076 -37.41 6.57 -45.82
C ALA A 1076 -38.94 6.40 -45.76
N VAL A 1077 -39.37 5.16 -45.96
CA VAL A 1077 -40.78 4.74 -45.92
C VAL A 1077 -40.89 3.58 -44.94
N THR A 1078 -41.84 3.65 -44.00
CA THR A 1078 -42.11 2.53 -43.09
C THR A 1078 -43.57 2.11 -43.18
N GLU A 1079 -43.78 0.80 -43.07
CA GLU A 1079 -45.10 0.16 -42.96
C GLU A 1079 -44.99 -0.84 -41.80
N GLY A 1080 -45.80 -0.68 -40.75
CA GLY A 1080 -45.64 -1.49 -39.53
C GLY A 1080 -46.42 -0.93 -38.35
N ARG A 1081 -46.35 -1.59 -37.18
CA ARG A 1081 -47.18 -1.22 -36.00
C ARG A 1081 -46.53 -0.27 -35.00
N GLY A 1082 -45.41 0.34 -35.34
CA GLY A 1082 -44.78 1.31 -34.44
C GLY A 1082 -43.66 2.15 -35.02
N VAL A 1083 -42.73 2.51 -34.13
CA VAL A 1083 -41.83 3.66 -34.30
C VAL A 1083 -40.39 3.23 -34.50
N ALA A 1084 -39.77 3.65 -35.59
CA ALA A 1084 -38.35 3.49 -35.85
C ALA A 1084 -37.68 4.87 -35.99
N MET A 1085 -36.42 4.99 -35.58
CA MET A 1085 -35.58 6.12 -35.98
C MET A 1085 -34.77 5.72 -37.20
N VAL A 1086 -34.73 6.61 -38.20
CA VAL A 1086 -33.80 6.52 -39.32
C VAL A 1086 -33.06 7.85 -39.41
N GLY A 1087 -31.74 7.77 -39.51
CA GLY A 1087 -30.88 8.93 -39.64
C GLY A 1087 -29.81 8.73 -40.69
N LEU A 1088 -29.33 9.85 -41.24
CA LEU A 1088 -28.08 9.91 -41.95
C LEU A 1088 -27.03 10.42 -40.97
N ALA A 1089 -25.91 9.71 -40.89
CA ALA A 1089 -24.71 10.13 -40.18
C ALA A 1089 -23.55 10.20 -41.17
N ALA A 1090 -22.71 11.23 -41.06
CA ALA A 1090 -21.52 11.36 -41.86
C ALA A 1090 -20.41 12.01 -41.04
N LYS A 1091 -19.17 11.62 -41.31
CA LYS A 1091 -17.99 12.39 -40.89
C LYS A 1091 -17.60 13.33 -42.02
N GLY A 1092 -17.39 14.61 -41.70
CA GLY A 1092 -16.80 15.58 -42.61
C GLY A 1092 -15.44 16.06 -42.11
N SER A 1093 -14.54 16.43 -43.02
CA SER A 1093 -13.32 17.18 -42.68
C SER A 1093 -13.54 18.66 -43.00
N THR A 1094 -13.36 19.54 -42.02
CA THR A 1094 -13.46 21.00 -42.20
C THR A 1094 -12.14 21.72 -41.89
N ASN A 1095 -11.92 22.82 -42.60
CA ASN A 1095 -10.78 23.73 -42.44
C ASN A 1095 -11.22 25.13 -41.96
N VAL A 1096 -12.50 25.33 -41.66
CA VAL A 1096 -13.10 26.66 -41.47
C VAL A 1096 -13.52 26.85 -40.01
N THR A 1097 -13.19 28.00 -39.42
CA THR A 1097 -13.71 28.41 -38.11
C THR A 1097 -15.19 28.79 -38.23
N ALA A 1098 -16.01 28.43 -37.23
CA ALA A 1098 -17.46 28.64 -37.30
C ALA A 1098 -17.83 30.09 -37.60
N ALA A 1099 -18.81 30.31 -38.48
CA ALA A 1099 -19.16 31.62 -39.03
C ALA A 1099 -19.58 32.69 -38.00
N TRP A 1100 -19.96 32.27 -36.79
CA TRP A 1100 -20.36 33.15 -35.68
C TRP A 1100 -19.75 32.63 -34.36
N PRO A 1101 -18.46 32.91 -34.08
CA PRO A 1101 -17.80 32.37 -32.90
C PRO A 1101 -18.26 33.10 -31.62
N ARG A 1102 -18.77 32.34 -30.65
CA ARG A 1102 -19.16 32.84 -29.31
C ARG A 1102 -17.96 33.23 -28.42
N TYR A 1103 -16.76 32.90 -28.86
CA TYR A 1103 -15.50 33.23 -28.19
C TYR A 1103 -14.46 33.67 -29.22
N THR A 1104 -13.68 34.70 -28.90
CA THR A 1104 -12.47 35.06 -29.66
C THR A 1104 -11.28 34.28 -29.12
N LEU A 1105 -10.39 33.83 -30.03
CA LEU A 1105 -9.18 33.08 -29.71
C LEU A 1105 -8.01 33.66 -30.50
N ASP A 1106 -6.93 34.02 -29.81
CA ASP A 1106 -5.68 34.52 -30.40
C ASP A 1106 -4.48 33.73 -29.84
N PRO A 1107 -4.12 32.59 -30.48
CA PRO A 1107 -2.93 31.81 -30.14
C PRO A 1107 -1.68 32.39 -30.83
N ARG A 1108 -0.65 32.69 -30.03
CA ARG A 1108 0.63 33.29 -30.47
C ARG A 1108 1.81 32.44 -30.05
N VAL A 1109 2.79 32.31 -30.93
CA VAL A 1109 4.09 31.70 -30.60
C VAL A 1109 5.04 32.80 -30.13
N ASP A 1110 5.60 32.65 -28.93
CA ASP A 1110 6.50 33.63 -28.34
C ASP A 1110 7.90 33.57 -28.96
N GLN A 1111 8.59 34.72 -28.99
CA GLN A 1111 9.96 34.86 -29.52
C GLN A 1111 11.03 34.06 -28.74
N VAL A 1112 10.69 33.56 -27.54
CA VAL A 1112 11.57 32.71 -26.70
C VAL A 1112 11.57 31.25 -27.18
N SER A 1113 10.79 30.91 -28.20
CA SER A 1113 10.77 29.58 -28.81
C SER A 1113 12.08 29.27 -29.55
N THR A 1114 12.61 28.06 -29.36
CA THR A 1114 13.81 27.54 -30.03
C THR A 1114 13.45 26.37 -30.95
N ARG A 1115 14.44 25.79 -31.66
CA ARG A 1115 14.23 24.55 -32.44
C ARG A 1115 13.77 23.36 -31.58
N GLU A 1116 14.02 23.40 -30.27
CA GLU A 1116 13.80 22.32 -29.31
C GLU A 1116 12.76 22.72 -28.24
N ARG A 1117 12.04 23.83 -28.42
CA ARG A 1117 11.04 24.33 -27.47
C ARG A 1117 10.10 25.34 -28.13
N LEU A 1118 8.79 25.09 -28.08
CA LEU A 1118 7.75 25.98 -28.59
C LEU A 1118 6.98 26.59 -27.42
N GLN A 1119 6.95 27.92 -27.32
CA GLN A 1119 6.22 28.62 -26.25
C GLN A 1119 4.98 29.31 -26.85
N LEU A 1120 3.80 28.96 -26.33
CA LEU A 1120 2.49 29.29 -26.90
C LEU A 1120 1.65 30.10 -25.89
N SER A 1121 1.30 31.32 -26.24
CA SER A 1121 0.41 32.20 -25.48
C SER A 1121 -0.99 32.19 -26.11
N ILE A 1122 -2.06 31.89 -25.37
CA ILE A 1122 -3.42 31.85 -25.91
C ILE A 1122 -4.30 32.87 -25.17
N CYS A 1123 -4.74 33.90 -25.88
CA CYS A 1123 -5.66 34.91 -25.33
C CYS A 1123 -7.11 34.56 -25.75
N ILE A 1124 -8.07 34.61 -24.82
CA ILE A 1124 -9.48 34.21 -25.01
C ILE A 1124 -10.41 35.36 -24.60
N GLY A 1125 -11.45 35.65 -25.38
CA GLY A 1125 -12.53 36.56 -25.01
C GLY A 1125 -13.92 35.94 -25.22
N PHE A 1126 -14.91 36.34 -24.41
CA PHE A 1126 -16.30 35.92 -24.57
C PHE A 1126 -17.12 36.98 -25.31
N VAL A 1127 -17.93 36.56 -26.29
CA VAL A 1127 -18.81 37.43 -27.08
C VAL A 1127 -20.27 37.23 -26.62
N PRO A 1128 -20.82 38.10 -25.75
CA PRO A 1128 -22.19 37.98 -25.26
C PRO A 1128 -23.22 38.28 -26.35
N ILE A 1129 -24.41 37.67 -26.25
CA ILE A 1129 -25.57 38.01 -27.08
C ILE A 1129 -26.72 38.48 -26.17
N ALA A 1130 -27.34 39.61 -26.52
CA ALA A 1130 -28.40 40.26 -25.75
C ALA A 1130 -27.99 40.57 -24.29
N ASN A 1131 -28.77 40.13 -23.29
CA ASN A 1131 -28.56 40.46 -21.86
C ASN A 1131 -27.55 39.56 -21.13
N GLU A 1132 -26.78 38.73 -21.84
CA GLU A 1132 -25.74 37.90 -21.26
C GLU A 1132 -24.55 38.74 -20.77
N THR A 1133 -24.13 38.60 -19.51
CA THR A 1133 -22.95 39.28 -18.96
C THR A 1133 -21.72 38.37 -18.84
N GLU A 1134 -21.94 37.06 -18.78
CA GLU A 1134 -20.96 36.02 -18.44
C GLU A 1134 -21.17 34.75 -19.28
N SER A 1135 -20.09 33.99 -19.51
CA SER A 1135 -20.14 32.74 -20.30
C SER A 1135 -20.64 31.51 -19.52
N GLY A 1136 -20.64 31.56 -18.19
CA GLY A 1136 -20.77 30.39 -17.32
C GLY A 1136 -19.53 29.49 -17.35
N LEU A 1137 -19.71 28.19 -17.16
CA LEU A 1137 -18.61 27.22 -17.24
C LEU A 1137 -18.12 27.05 -18.68
N THR A 1138 -16.83 27.33 -18.92
CA THR A 1138 -16.17 27.32 -20.22
C THR A 1138 -15.05 26.27 -20.24
N LEU A 1139 -15.02 25.44 -21.28
CA LEU A 1139 -13.97 24.45 -21.53
C LEU A 1139 -13.11 24.92 -22.71
N LEU A 1140 -11.85 25.26 -22.47
CA LEU A 1140 -10.85 25.40 -23.54
C LEU A 1140 -10.20 24.03 -23.78
N THR A 1141 -10.14 23.62 -25.05
CA THR A 1141 -9.37 22.45 -25.49
C THR A 1141 -8.30 22.91 -26.49
N VAL A 1142 -7.04 22.63 -26.19
CA VAL A 1142 -5.88 22.96 -27.03
C VAL A 1142 -5.31 21.64 -27.56
N GLN A 1143 -5.37 21.42 -28.87
CA GLN A 1143 -4.73 20.26 -29.48
C GLN A 1143 -3.26 20.57 -29.81
N LEU A 1144 -2.36 19.67 -29.44
CA LEU A 1144 -0.94 19.84 -29.69
C LEU A 1144 -0.58 19.56 -31.15
N PRO A 1145 0.43 20.25 -31.72
CA PRO A 1145 1.03 19.86 -32.99
C PRO A 1145 1.66 18.46 -32.92
N SER A 1146 1.67 17.74 -34.04
CA SER A 1146 2.24 16.40 -34.14
C SER A 1146 3.68 16.35 -33.61
N GLY A 1147 3.92 15.47 -32.63
CA GLY A 1147 5.26 15.30 -32.04
C GLY A 1147 5.68 16.34 -31.00
N TYR A 1148 4.76 17.16 -30.47
CA TYR A 1148 5.01 18.02 -29.29
C TYR A 1148 4.31 17.48 -28.04
N LEU A 1149 4.94 17.66 -26.89
CA LEU A 1149 4.41 17.40 -25.55
C LEU A 1149 4.35 18.69 -24.73
N ALA A 1150 3.39 18.78 -23.82
CA ALA A 1150 3.26 19.94 -22.94
C ALA A 1150 4.10 19.80 -21.67
N ASP A 1151 4.72 20.90 -21.21
CA ASP A 1151 5.42 20.89 -19.92
C ASP A 1151 4.43 20.97 -18.75
N LEU A 1152 4.18 19.82 -18.14
CA LEU A 1152 3.33 19.61 -16.96
C LEU A 1152 3.63 20.57 -15.80
N ASN A 1153 4.89 21.01 -15.64
CA ASN A 1153 5.25 21.94 -14.56
C ASN A 1153 4.60 23.32 -14.77
N THR A 1154 4.70 23.87 -15.98
CA THR A 1154 4.03 25.15 -16.32
C THR A 1154 2.50 25.05 -16.25
N ILE A 1155 1.91 23.88 -16.55
CA ILE A 1155 0.47 23.66 -16.39
C ILE A 1155 0.07 23.74 -14.91
N THR A 1156 0.83 23.10 -14.01
CA THR A 1156 0.55 23.17 -12.57
C THR A 1156 0.69 24.57 -11.99
N GLU A 1157 1.62 25.38 -12.51
CA GLU A 1157 1.71 26.80 -12.15
C GLU A 1157 0.50 27.61 -12.64
N LEU A 1158 0.01 27.36 -13.86
CA LEU A 1158 -1.21 27.99 -14.39
C LEU A 1158 -2.46 27.67 -13.55
N THR A 1159 -2.60 26.44 -13.04
CA THR A 1159 -3.73 26.04 -12.16
C THR A 1159 -3.70 26.66 -10.76
N SER A 1160 -2.54 27.14 -10.29
CA SER A 1160 -2.43 27.81 -8.98
C SER A 1160 -2.75 29.31 -9.01
N ILE A 1161 -3.01 29.87 -10.21
CA ILE A 1161 -3.03 31.33 -10.44
C ILE A 1161 -4.32 31.81 -11.10
N PHE A 1162 -4.95 30.99 -11.95
CA PHE A 1162 -6.29 31.24 -12.48
C PHE A 1162 -7.32 30.38 -11.73
N ASP A 1163 -8.61 30.75 -11.80
CA ASP A 1163 -9.75 29.84 -11.58
C ASP A 1163 -9.83 28.82 -12.75
N THR A 1164 -8.74 28.07 -12.97
CA THR A 1164 -8.64 26.96 -13.92
C THR A 1164 -8.71 25.64 -13.17
N LYS A 1165 -9.93 25.11 -13.11
CA LYS A 1165 -10.39 24.17 -12.07
C LYS A 1165 -9.96 22.72 -12.27
N ASN A 1166 -9.53 22.36 -13.47
CA ASN A 1166 -8.92 21.07 -13.78
C ASN A 1166 -8.07 21.17 -15.04
N THR A 1167 -6.99 20.39 -15.07
CA THR A 1167 -6.13 20.21 -16.25
C THR A 1167 -5.80 18.75 -16.50
N LYS A 1168 -5.85 18.35 -17.77
CA LYS A 1168 -5.32 17.07 -18.25
C LYS A 1168 -4.52 17.32 -19.52
N ALA A 1169 -3.34 16.71 -19.59
CA ALA A 1169 -2.42 16.84 -20.71
C ALA A 1169 -2.15 15.46 -21.33
N GLY A 1170 -2.51 15.32 -22.60
CA GLY A 1170 -2.07 14.26 -23.49
C GLY A 1170 -1.72 14.89 -24.85
N SER A 1171 -2.18 14.30 -25.95
CA SER A 1171 -2.19 14.95 -27.28
C SER A 1171 -3.14 16.16 -27.37
N GLN A 1172 -4.00 16.33 -26.36
CA GLN A 1172 -4.79 17.55 -26.12
C GLN A 1172 -4.65 17.99 -24.67
N ILE A 1173 -4.71 19.29 -24.44
CA ILE A 1173 -4.81 19.92 -23.11
C ILE A 1173 -6.23 20.43 -22.94
N GLN A 1174 -6.86 20.10 -21.81
CA GLN A 1174 -8.18 20.63 -21.44
C GLN A 1174 -8.06 21.51 -20.21
N LEU A 1175 -8.69 22.70 -20.26
CA LEU A 1175 -8.72 23.73 -19.22
C LEU A 1175 -10.18 24.11 -18.95
N VAL A 1176 -10.67 23.88 -17.74
CA VAL A 1176 -12.02 24.32 -17.31
C VAL A 1176 -11.90 25.64 -16.54
N THR A 1177 -12.69 26.65 -16.90
CA THR A 1177 -12.74 27.93 -16.20
C THR A 1177 -14.19 28.43 -16.04
N THR A 1178 -14.45 29.23 -15.01
CA THR A 1178 -15.79 29.78 -14.73
C THR A 1178 -15.86 31.28 -15.01
N ASN A 1179 -16.96 31.70 -15.63
CA ASN A 1179 -17.42 33.08 -15.73
C ASN A 1179 -16.45 34.03 -16.46
N LEU A 1180 -16.17 33.75 -17.74
CA LEU A 1180 -15.55 34.75 -18.61
C LEU A 1180 -16.56 35.89 -18.85
N THR A 1181 -16.20 37.10 -18.41
CA THR A 1181 -16.98 38.32 -18.60
C THR A 1181 -16.59 39.02 -19.91
N SER A 1182 -17.47 39.89 -20.42
CA SER A 1182 -17.14 40.78 -21.55
C SER A 1182 -16.03 41.80 -21.27
N ARG A 1183 -15.59 41.95 -20.01
CA ARG A 1183 -14.50 42.85 -19.59
C ARG A 1183 -13.17 42.13 -19.33
N THR A 1184 -13.14 40.81 -19.30
CA THR A 1184 -11.90 40.05 -19.10
C THR A 1184 -11.05 40.08 -20.38
N TYR A 1185 -10.12 41.04 -20.40
CA TYR A 1185 -8.95 41.19 -21.28
C TYR A 1185 -9.15 41.76 -22.70
N ALA A 1186 -9.30 43.09 -22.74
CA ALA A 1186 -8.76 43.94 -23.80
C ALA A 1186 -7.68 44.89 -23.21
N VAL A 1187 -6.43 44.43 -23.10
CA VAL A 1187 -5.25 45.23 -22.68
C VAL A 1187 -4.03 44.80 -23.52
N PRO A 1188 -3.11 45.70 -23.96
CA PRO A 1188 -2.16 45.40 -25.05
C PRO A 1188 -1.00 44.43 -24.78
N SER A 1189 -0.95 43.78 -23.62
CA SER A 1189 0.11 42.84 -23.24
C SER A 1189 -0.48 41.61 -22.57
N CYS A 1190 -0.71 40.55 -23.35
CA CYS A 1190 -1.22 39.27 -22.86
C CYS A 1190 -0.16 38.66 -21.91
N PRO A 1191 -0.44 38.50 -20.60
CA PRO A 1191 0.57 38.09 -19.65
C PRO A 1191 0.55 36.57 -19.46
N ARG A 1192 1.65 35.93 -19.86
CA ARG A 1192 2.05 34.53 -19.62
C ARG A 1192 1.63 33.53 -20.70
N SER A 1193 2.42 32.47 -20.75
CA SER A 1193 2.59 31.57 -21.88
C SER A 1193 2.69 30.13 -21.38
N MET A 1194 2.24 29.20 -22.21
CA MET A 1194 2.36 27.76 -21.99
C MET A 1194 3.58 27.23 -22.75
N GLN A 1195 4.32 26.28 -22.17
CA GLN A 1195 5.55 25.76 -22.78
C GLN A 1195 5.34 24.33 -23.32
N LEU A 1196 5.81 24.09 -24.53
CA LEU A 1196 5.75 22.83 -25.26
C LEU A 1196 7.16 22.40 -25.67
N GLY A 1197 7.51 21.13 -25.51
CA GLY A 1197 8.76 20.54 -25.98
C GLY A 1197 8.51 19.56 -27.13
N PRO A 1198 9.49 19.31 -28.03
CA PRO A 1198 9.42 18.21 -28.97
C PRO A 1198 9.51 16.88 -28.22
N ASN A 1199 8.86 15.86 -28.76
CA ASN A 1199 8.92 14.47 -28.29
C ASN A 1199 10.11 13.70 -28.88
N ILE A 1200 11.11 14.40 -29.45
CA ILE A 1200 12.19 13.83 -30.26
C ILE A 1200 13.49 14.58 -30.00
N ASP A 1201 14.50 13.86 -29.50
CA ASP A 1201 15.89 14.31 -29.44
C ASP A 1201 16.45 14.49 -30.87
N LYS A 1202 16.54 15.73 -31.34
CA LYS A 1202 17.30 16.07 -32.56
C LYS A 1202 18.77 16.29 -32.24
N SER A 1203 19.44 15.26 -31.72
CA SER A 1203 20.88 15.31 -31.44
C SER A 1203 21.69 15.53 -32.72
N GLU A 1204 22.66 16.44 -32.64
CA GLU A 1204 23.50 16.92 -33.75
C GLU A 1204 24.17 15.81 -34.57
N ASN A 1205 23.73 15.66 -35.82
CA ASN A 1205 24.56 15.45 -37.02
C ASN A 1205 23.63 15.46 -38.26
N ILE A 1206 23.45 16.66 -38.82
CA ILE A 1206 22.89 16.92 -40.17
C ILE A 1206 23.91 17.82 -40.87
#